data_AF-A0A3R9F504-F1
#
_entry.id   AF-A0A3R9F504-F1
#
_cell.length_a   1.000
_cell.length_b   1.000
_cell.length_c   1.000
_cell.angle_alpha   90.00
_cell.angle_beta   90.00
_cell.angle_gamma   90.00
#
_symmetry.space_group_name_H-M   'P 1'
#
loop_
_entity.id
_entity.type
_entity.pdbx_description
1 polymer ?
#
loop_
_entity_poly.entity_id
_entity_poly.type
_entity_poly.pdbx_seq_one_letter_code
_entity_poly.pdbx_strand_id
1 'polypeptide(L)'
;MNNQANSMLGFDPVGTPYATNEMLSSSLPPILSDEYIYRFLLESLTEMAHENSASDASSIDYASAFYEDLSYDGKADGQGESGQILVGFDELNSEIYRDSLARYYYEIVTDAGIESQYALAQADHFATANPTYGSVTVFDDEGGSIDREPPLVTLAPNEVQEEGAFTTTGSGNDFKIAGKVTSTLIIEDSATVDVESLKVFGVDNSKKKLITDIDFVNSDESTKYRKVYDFVIDSQEVIFEDVKQFEIEVTAKDGVENRIGPIIVSTYYVDNQAPQKASVLVSPEFPTQDDTVSFSIEFSEPVADVEATFDGIDVVFENAEEYQFVWTGETSEPITLKADEASKQLIVKDTYHDEVNNHHQEFIEEILVTPTITVDDVTEDNIVNGENDEITQVVFSGTTKGYESGTTLTVAVASDKRPEDKFGPIEVTTNGPDGSWLTPSQNMTFWEEADFTVHVMGPEILSVGQVTANKRSRYVDHIQPQVVQSVIEVLPTTLEKVSDMQEVLIDGQSALVTLAFNERVTQPTATLNGQSVIFEDQPMMEDVSISWVGRVDVLELPTNTATSVLDVSGYEDTALEPHEGMVFSKVIALKPVLIMDPIDDLLASDTRMFSVSGSSKGFENNAELTISVTTKNIPSQNYTKKAKVGPDGLWHTIDEDISQWQQGTLLIAVNGENSVGQVADETSQEVLFSDDIVPPVDKVVSP
;
A
#
# COMPACT_ATOMS: atom_id res chain seq x y z
N MET A 1 -62.57 53.00 62.70
CA MET A 1 -62.05 51.66 63.03
C MET A 1 -63.13 50.65 62.72
N ASN A 2 -63.24 50.28 61.44
CA ASN A 2 -64.20 49.31 60.94
C ASN A 2 -63.36 48.19 60.32
N ASN A 3 -62.83 47.30 61.16
CA ASN A 3 -62.02 46.18 60.70
C ASN A 3 -62.99 45.07 60.25
N GLN A 4 -63.66 45.29 59.12
CA GLN A 4 -64.37 44.21 58.46
C GLN A 4 -63.32 43.41 57.70
N ALA A 5 -62.90 42.28 58.27
CA ALA A 5 -61.98 41.35 57.61
C ALA A 5 -62.52 40.84 56.26
N ASN A 6 -63.80 41.06 55.98
CA ASN A 6 -64.51 40.69 54.75
C ASN A 6 -64.96 41.93 53.95
N SER A 7 -64.37 43.11 54.16
CA SER A 7 -64.65 44.30 53.33
C SER A 7 -64.18 44.05 51.91
N MET A 8 -64.98 44.39 50.89
CA MET A 8 -64.58 44.21 49.49
C MET A 8 -63.31 45.01 49.19
N LEU A 9 -63.26 46.29 49.57
CA LEU A 9 -62.14 47.17 49.23
C LEU A 9 -60.94 47.07 50.19
N GLY A 10 -61.13 46.55 51.40
CA GLY A 10 -60.08 46.48 52.42
C GLY A 10 -59.73 47.82 53.10
N PHE A 11 -60.16 48.95 52.52
CA PHE A 11 -60.01 50.30 53.08
C PHE A 11 -61.36 51.06 53.10
N ASP A 12 -61.37 52.26 53.70
CA ASP A 12 -62.53 53.16 53.70
C ASP A 12 -62.50 54.09 52.47
N PRO A 13 -63.30 53.83 51.42
CA PRO A 13 -63.25 54.64 50.19
C PRO A 13 -63.77 56.06 50.36
N VAL A 14 -64.48 56.38 51.46
CA VAL A 14 -65.00 57.73 51.72
C VAL A 14 -63.94 58.60 52.41
N GLY A 15 -63.13 57.97 53.27
CA GLY A 15 -62.09 58.65 54.06
C GLY A 15 -60.70 58.66 53.43
N THR A 16 -60.42 57.72 52.52
CA THR A 16 -59.11 57.55 51.89
C THR A 16 -59.05 58.30 50.54
N PRO A 17 -58.10 59.22 50.32
CA PRO A 17 -57.87 59.79 49.00
C PRO A 17 -57.14 58.79 48.08
N TYR A 18 -57.35 58.88 46.76
CA TYR A 18 -56.54 58.11 45.81
C TYR A 18 -55.18 58.78 45.59
N ALA A 19 -54.15 57.97 45.29
CA ALA A 19 -52.80 58.45 45.02
C ALA A 19 -52.74 59.39 43.79
N THR A 20 -51.94 60.44 43.91
CA THR A 20 -51.77 61.46 42.85
C THR A 20 -50.75 61.02 41.80
N ASN A 21 -50.76 61.66 40.63
CA ASN A 21 -49.74 61.42 39.60
C ASN A 21 -48.31 61.75 40.09
N GLU A 22 -48.15 62.68 41.04
CA GLU A 22 -46.85 62.98 41.67
C GLU A 22 -46.37 61.80 42.51
N MET A 23 -47.27 61.14 43.25
CA MET A 23 -46.98 59.95 44.04
C MET A 23 -46.66 58.72 43.19
N LEU A 24 -47.21 58.62 41.98
CA LEU A 24 -46.89 57.57 41.00
C LEU A 24 -45.55 57.82 40.29
N SER A 25 -45.06 59.06 40.29
CA SER A 25 -43.75 59.39 39.66
C SER A 25 -42.54 58.94 40.48
N SER A 26 -42.76 58.53 41.74
CA SER A 26 -41.76 57.91 42.60
C SER A 26 -41.83 56.38 42.54
N SER A 27 -40.74 55.70 42.93
CA SER A 27 -40.73 54.24 43.07
C SER A 27 -41.84 53.78 44.02
N LEU A 28 -42.66 52.85 43.56
CA LEU A 28 -43.73 52.27 44.36
C LEU A 28 -43.17 51.29 45.41
N PRO A 29 -43.75 51.25 46.62
CA PRO A 29 -43.40 50.23 47.60
C PRO A 29 -43.97 48.85 47.18
N PRO A 30 -43.30 47.73 47.50
CA PRO A 30 -43.79 46.39 47.16
C PRO A 30 -45.17 46.08 47.74
N ILE A 31 -45.47 46.57 48.94
CA ILE A 31 -46.81 46.52 49.54
C ILE A 31 -47.42 47.91 49.42
N LEU A 32 -48.48 48.01 48.64
CA LEU A 32 -49.19 49.27 48.39
C LEU A 32 -49.98 49.72 49.61
N SER A 33 -50.02 51.03 49.85
CA SER A 33 -50.94 51.63 50.83
C SER A 33 -52.33 51.83 50.22
N ASP A 34 -53.34 52.04 51.07
CA ASP A 34 -54.73 52.25 50.67
C ASP A 34 -54.90 53.32 49.57
N GLU A 35 -54.08 54.39 49.56
CA GLU A 35 -54.15 55.44 48.54
C GLU A 35 -53.77 54.93 47.14
N TYR A 36 -52.75 54.08 47.04
CA TYR A 36 -52.33 53.44 45.78
C TYR A 36 -53.30 52.34 45.37
N ILE A 37 -53.78 51.53 46.33
CA ILE A 37 -54.80 50.52 46.08
C ILE A 37 -56.06 51.20 45.50
N TYR A 38 -56.52 52.30 46.11
CA TYR A 38 -57.67 53.04 45.61
C TYR A 38 -57.41 53.62 44.20
N ARG A 39 -56.21 54.16 43.95
CA ARG A 39 -55.85 54.68 42.62
C ARG A 39 -55.92 53.61 41.54
N PHE A 40 -55.25 52.47 41.73
CA PHE A 40 -55.21 51.41 40.72
C PHE A 40 -56.58 50.75 40.53
N LEU A 41 -57.41 50.67 41.57
CA LEU A 41 -58.78 50.19 41.42
C LEU A 41 -59.64 51.09 40.51
N LEU A 42 -59.47 52.41 40.63
CA LEU A 42 -60.15 53.36 39.72
C LEU A 42 -59.62 53.24 38.29
N GLU A 43 -58.32 53.04 38.11
CA GLU A 43 -57.73 52.78 36.79
C GLU A 43 -58.21 51.45 36.21
N SER A 44 -58.45 50.43 37.04
CA SER A 44 -59.01 49.15 36.61
C SER A 44 -60.39 49.32 35.97
N LEU A 45 -61.25 50.19 36.53
CA LEU A 45 -62.54 50.53 35.92
C LEU A 45 -62.39 51.27 34.58
N THR A 46 -61.34 52.08 34.45
CA THR A 46 -61.01 52.73 33.17
C THR A 46 -60.55 51.70 32.14
N GLU A 47 -59.72 50.73 32.53
CA GLU A 47 -59.25 49.68 31.61
C GLU A 47 -60.38 48.73 31.22
N MET A 48 -61.24 48.32 32.16
CA MET A 48 -62.46 47.57 31.87
C MET A 48 -63.34 48.27 30.83
N ALA A 49 -63.51 49.58 30.94
CA ALA A 49 -64.25 50.38 29.98
C ALA A 49 -63.55 50.49 28.61
N HIS A 50 -62.22 50.58 28.61
CA HIS A 50 -61.41 50.60 27.41
C HIS A 50 -61.49 49.27 26.63
N GLU A 51 -61.43 48.13 27.32
CA GLU A 51 -61.63 46.81 26.70
C GLU A 51 -63.06 46.63 26.17
N ASN A 52 -64.03 47.29 26.79
CA ASN A 52 -65.41 47.37 26.29
C ASN A 52 -65.63 48.53 25.29
N SER A 53 -64.58 49.12 24.73
CA SER A 53 -64.64 50.35 23.90
C SER A 53 -65.55 50.28 22.68
N ALA A 54 -65.86 49.08 22.18
CA ALA A 54 -66.83 48.88 21.08
C ALA A 54 -68.28 49.26 21.44
N SER A 55 -68.57 49.51 22.72
CA SER A 55 -69.89 49.85 23.25
C SER A 55 -70.01 51.27 23.80
N ASP A 56 -69.00 52.13 23.60
CA ASP A 56 -68.88 53.47 24.20
C ASP A 56 -68.97 53.50 25.74
N ALA A 57 -68.71 52.37 26.42
CA ALA A 57 -68.69 52.28 27.86
C ALA A 57 -67.57 53.15 28.48
N SER A 58 -67.83 53.70 29.66
CA SER A 58 -66.88 54.48 30.45
C SER A 58 -66.77 53.95 31.88
N SER A 59 -65.70 54.33 32.60
CA SER A 59 -65.57 54.00 34.02
C SER A 59 -66.71 54.58 34.87
N ILE A 60 -67.36 55.65 34.40
CA ILE A 60 -68.56 56.23 35.03
C ILE A 60 -69.77 55.31 34.85
N ASP A 61 -69.89 54.62 33.71
CA ASP A 61 -70.98 53.68 33.46
C ASP A 61 -70.84 52.46 34.36
N TYR A 62 -69.64 51.90 34.51
CA TYR A 62 -69.37 50.83 35.49
C TYR A 62 -69.66 51.29 36.93
N ALA A 63 -69.18 52.47 37.35
CA ALA A 63 -69.43 52.98 38.69
C ALA A 63 -70.93 53.25 38.96
N SER A 64 -71.66 53.74 37.94
CA SER A 64 -73.11 53.99 38.04
C SER A 64 -73.89 52.68 38.10
N ALA A 65 -73.50 51.69 37.29
CA ALA A 65 -74.09 50.36 37.29
C ALA A 65 -73.85 49.64 38.62
N PHE A 66 -72.65 49.72 39.19
CA PHE A 66 -72.35 49.17 40.51
C PHE A 66 -73.19 49.80 41.62
N TYR A 67 -73.40 51.12 41.55
CA TYR A 67 -74.28 51.81 42.48
C TYR A 67 -75.74 51.40 42.30
N GLU A 68 -76.23 51.32 41.05
CA GLU A 68 -77.61 50.92 40.75
C GLU A 68 -77.92 49.53 41.32
N ASP A 69 -77.06 48.55 41.04
CA ASP A 69 -77.15 47.18 41.51
C ASP A 69 -77.16 47.10 43.05
N LEU A 70 -76.07 47.56 43.69
CA LEU A 70 -75.92 47.47 45.14
C LEU A 70 -76.97 48.30 45.91
N SER A 71 -77.51 49.38 45.33
CA SER A 71 -78.54 50.20 45.99
C SER A 71 -79.94 49.64 45.86
N TYR A 72 -80.19 48.77 44.87
CA TYR A 72 -81.49 48.19 44.60
C TYR A 72 -81.90 47.19 45.69
N ASP A 73 -81.06 46.20 45.96
CA ASP A 73 -81.35 45.15 46.95
C ASP A 73 -80.16 44.77 47.85
N GLY A 74 -79.00 45.40 47.66
CA GLY A 74 -77.78 45.10 48.41
C GLY A 74 -77.04 43.86 47.93
N LYS A 75 -77.40 43.30 46.78
CA LYS A 75 -76.71 42.21 46.10
C LYS A 75 -75.82 42.75 44.97
N ALA A 76 -74.78 42.00 44.66
CA ALA A 76 -73.90 42.22 43.52
C ALA A 76 -74.18 41.16 42.45
N ASP A 77 -75.44 41.10 41.99
CA ASP A 77 -75.96 40.13 41.03
C ASP A 77 -76.37 40.77 39.70
N GLY A 78 -76.16 42.09 39.56
CA GLY A 78 -76.45 42.87 38.37
C GLY A 78 -77.92 43.19 38.17
N GLN A 79 -78.77 43.13 39.19
CA GLN A 79 -80.19 43.45 39.08
C GLN A 79 -80.49 44.88 39.53
N GLY A 80 -81.09 45.67 38.64
CA GLY A 80 -81.61 47.00 38.94
C GLY A 80 -83.14 47.07 38.97
N GLU A 81 -83.69 48.26 39.18
CA GLU A 81 -85.15 48.51 39.16
C GLU A 81 -85.78 48.08 37.82
N SER A 82 -85.01 48.15 36.73
CA SER A 82 -85.44 47.80 35.36
C SER A 82 -85.09 46.37 34.93
N GLY A 83 -84.54 45.53 35.82
CA GLY A 83 -84.03 44.18 35.52
C GLY A 83 -82.51 44.16 35.36
N GLN A 84 -81.99 43.19 34.62
CA GLN A 84 -80.56 43.00 34.35
C GLN A 84 -79.89 44.30 33.88
N ILE A 85 -78.87 44.75 34.62
CA ILE A 85 -78.07 45.93 34.32
C ILE A 85 -77.04 45.55 33.24
N LEU A 86 -76.92 46.42 32.23
CA LEU A 86 -75.92 46.31 31.19
C LEU A 86 -74.92 47.46 31.30
N VAL A 87 -73.63 47.15 31.18
CA VAL A 87 -72.59 48.15 30.93
C VAL A 87 -72.05 47.90 29.54
N GLY A 88 -72.34 48.80 28.61
CA GLY A 88 -72.09 48.54 27.21
C GLY A 88 -72.94 47.38 26.68
N PHE A 89 -72.29 46.31 26.22
CA PHE A 89 -72.96 45.05 25.84
C PHE A 89 -72.89 43.96 26.91
N ASP A 90 -72.19 44.20 28.02
CA ASP A 90 -71.97 43.17 29.04
C ASP A 90 -73.06 43.22 30.11
N GLU A 91 -73.56 42.04 30.47
CA GLU A 91 -74.45 41.86 31.61
C GLU A 91 -73.64 41.98 32.90
N LEU A 92 -73.97 42.98 33.73
CA LEU A 92 -73.38 43.11 35.05
C LEU A 92 -73.68 41.85 35.87
N ASN A 93 -72.68 41.28 36.53
CA ASN A 93 -72.85 40.09 37.35
C ASN A 93 -71.74 40.03 38.41
N SER A 94 -71.84 39.05 39.31
CA SER A 94 -70.88 38.86 40.40
C SER A 94 -69.43 38.65 39.96
N GLU A 95 -69.19 38.08 38.77
CA GLU A 95 -67.85 37.89 38.20
C GLU A 95 -67.20 39.23 37.83
N ILE A 96 -67.98 40.20 37.34
CA ILE A 96 -67.44 41.53 37.02
C ILE A 96 -66.90 42.24 38.27
N TYR A 97 -67.57 42.10 39.41
CA TYR A 97 -67.13 42.68 40.68
C TYR A 97 -65.90 42.01 41.28
N ARG A 98 -65.76 40.69 41.07
CA ARG A 98 -64.77 39.86 41.76
C ARG A 98 -63.60 39.48 40.86
N ASP A 99 -63.87 38.85 39.73
CA ASP A 99 -62.86 38.28 38.83
C ASP A 99 -62.31 39.36 37.89
N SER A 100 -63.18 39.98 37.09
CA SER A 100 -62.74 40.98 36.10
C SER A 100 -62.03 42.16 36.76
N LEU A 101 -62.64 42.78 37.77
CA LEU A 101 -62.06 43.94 38.45
C LEU A 101 -60.72 43.60 39.13
N ALA A 102 -60.61 42.43 39.77
CA ALA A 102 -59.37 41.99 40.39
C ALA A 102 -58.28 41.65 39.36
N ARG A 103 -58.65 41.06 38.22
CA ARG A 103 -57.70 40.76 37.13
C ARG A 103 -57.13 42.03 36.50
N TYR A 104 -57.97 43.01 36.16
CA TYR A 104 -57.46 44.30 35.65
C TYR A 104 -56.63 45.04 36.69
N TYR A 105 -57.01 44.95 37.98
CA TYR A 105 -56.17 45.48 39.06
C TYR A 105 -54.80 44.81 39.09
N TYR A 106 -54.76 43.48 39.04
CA TYR A 106 -53.53 42.70 39.00
C TYR A 106 -52.64 43.13 37.83
N GLU A 107 -53.18 43.14 36.62
CA GLU A 107 -52.47 43.52 35.39
C GLU A 107 -51.85 44.93 35.51
N ILE A 108 -52.66 45.93 35.89
CA ILE A 108 -52.21 47.33 36.05
C ILE A 108 -51.10 47.43 37.12
N VAL A 109 -51.25 46.74 38.24
CA VAL A 109 -50.28 46.80 39.34
C VAL A 109 -48.97 46.11 38.97
N THR A 110 -49.03 44.98 38.26
CA THR A 110 -47.82 44.33 37.73
C THR A 110 -47.14 45.19 36.67
N ASP A 111 -47.89 45.84 35.79
CA ASP A 111 -47.35 46.78 34.79
C ASP A 111 -46.71 48.02 35.43
N ALA A 112 -47.18 48.41 36.62
CA ALA A 112 -46.57 49.46 37.43
C ALA A 112 -45.26 49.02 38.12
N GLY A 113 -44.83 47.76 37.95
CA GLY A 113 -43.55 47.24 38.44
C GLY A 113 -43.61 46.63 39.84
N ILE A 114 -44.80 46.33 40.37
CA ILE A 114 -44.95 45.57 41.62
C ILE A 114 -44.84 44.06 41.32
N GLU A 115 -44.09 43.34 42.15
CA GLU A 115 -43.94 41.88 41.99
C GLU A 115 -45.30 41.18 42.06
N SER A 116 -45.50 40.18 41.20
CA SER A 116 -46.80 39.52 40.98
C SER A 116 -47.41 38.96 42.26
N GLN A 117 -46.60 38.45 43.19
CA GLN A 117 -47.09 37.95 44.49
C GLN A 117 -47.81 39.00 45.34
N TYR A 118 -47.40 40.27 45.28
CA TYR A 118 -48.04 41.34 46.05
C TYR A 118 -49.28 41.87 45.32
N ALA A 119 -49.21 41.95 44.00
CA ALA A 119 -50.35 42.29 43.15
C ALA A 119 -51.48 41.26 43.32
N LEU A 120 -51.15 39.97 43.22
CA LEU A 120 -52.10 38.86 43.36
C LEU A 120 -52.72 38.83 44.75
N ALA A 121 -51.92 38.97 45.82
CA ALA A 121 -52.46 38.98 47.18
C ALA A 121 -53.51 40.08 47.40
N GLN A 122 -53.32 41.25 46.78
CA GLN A 122 -54.28 42.34 46.85
C GLN A 122 -55.47 42.15 45.90
N ALA A 123 -55.25 41.60 44.70
CA ALA A 123 -56.31 41.26 43.77
C ALA A 123 -57.25 40.18 44.36
N ASP A 124 -56.68 39.14 44.95
CA ASP A 124 -57.41 38.06 45.62
C ASP A 124 -58.17 38.54 46.84
N HIS A 125 -57.70 39.58 47.53
CA HIS A 125 -58.48 40.23 48.56
C HIS A 125 -59.82 40.74 48.00
N PHE A 126 -59.84 41.31 46.80
CA PHE A 126 -61.09 41.71 46.12
C PHE A 126 -61.90 40.50 45.66
N ALA A 127 -61.25 39.57 44.95
CA ALA A 127 -61.93 38.46 44.29
C ALA A 127 -62.59 37.51 45.31
N THR A 128 -61.94 37.26 46.44
CA THR A 128 -62.44 36.36 47.50
C THR A 128 -63.37 37.06 48.50
N ALA A 129 -63.43 38.39 48.52
CA ALA A 129 -64.19 39.14 49.53
C ALA A 129 -65.66 38.72 49.58
N ASN A 130 -66.15 38.34 50.76
CA ASN A 130 -67.57 37.98 50.95
C ASN A 130 -68.23 38.90 52.01
N PRO A 131 -68.45 40.19 51.67
CA PRO A 131 -69.05 41.15 52.59
C PRO A 131 -70.51 40.81 52.88
N THR A 132 -70.96 41.22 54.06
CA THR A 132 -72.36 41.09 54.49
C THR A 132 -72.96 42.46 54.81
N TYR A 133 -74.17 42.71 54.35
CA TYR A 133 -74.99 43.83 54.79
C TYR A 133 -76.10 43.33 55.71
N GLY A 134 -76.00 43.62 57.01
CA GLY A 134 -76.88 43.03 58.02
C GLY A 134 -76.65 41.52 58.14
N SER A 135 -77.66 40.70 57.81
CA SER A 135 -77.58 39.23 57.80
C SER A 135 -77.54 38.62 56.39
N VAL A 136 -77.39 39.45 55.36
CA VAL A 136 -77.42 39.03 53.95
C VAL A 136 -76.01 39.18 53.37
N THR A 137 -75.53 38.17 52.65
CA THR A 137 -74.29 38.25 51.88
C THR A 137 -74.53 39.09 50.63
N VAL A 138 -73.56 39.94 50.28
CA VAL A 138 -73.64 40.76 49.06
C VAL A 138 -73.56 39.89 47.81
N PHE A 139 -72.82 38.79 47.88
CA PHE A 139 -72.70 37.81 46.81
C PHE A 139 -73.45 36.52 47.16
N ASP A 140 -73.92 35.82 46.13
CA ASP A 140 -74.62 34.54 46.28
C ASP A 140 -73.67 33.35 46.40
N ASP A 141 -72.48 33.46 45.82
CA ASP A 141 -71.42 32.44 45.87
C ASP A 141 -70.14 32.98 46.54
N GLU A 142 -69.31 32.07 47.04
CA GLU A 142 -67.95 32.38 47.48
C GLU A 142 -67.06 32.66 46.26
N GLY A 143 -66.24 33.70 46.32
CA GLY A 143 -65.26 33.98 45.28
C GLY A 143 -63.98 33.18 45.46
N GLY A 144 -63.22 33.06 44.38
CA GLY A 144 -61.91 32.40 44.37
C GLY A 144 -60.78 33.37 44.01
N SER A 145 -59.56 32.85 44.04
CA SER A 145 -58.39 33.55 43.50
C SER A 145 -58.55 33.82 41.99
N ILE A 146 -57.95 34.89 41.50
CA ILE A 146 -57.82 35.14 40.06
C ILE A 146 -56.71 34.31 39.41
N ASP A 147 -55.83 33.70 40.20
CA ASP A 147 -54.80 32.80 39.69
C ASP A 147 -55.41 31.45 39.34
N ARG A 148 -55.26 31.07 38.06
CA ARG A 148 -55.78 29.82 37.48
C ARG A 148 -54.67 28.97 36.88
N GLU A 149 -53.43 29.47 36.92
CA GLU A 149 -52.30 28.79 36.34
C GLU A 149 -51.58 27.98 37.43
N PRO A 150 -51.08 26.78 37.11
CA PRO A 150 -50.25 26.06 38.05
C PRO A 150 -48.82 26.64 38.08
N PRO A 151 -48.00 26.28 39.10
CA PRO A 151 -46.61 26.72 39.18
C PRO A 151 -45.81 26.45 37.90
N LEU A 152 -45.02 27.44 37.49
CA LEU A 152 -44.09 27.33 36.39
C LEU A 152 -42.85 26.53 36.84
N VAL A 153 -42.44 25.56 36.04
CA VAL A 153 -41.27 24.72 36.31
C VAL A 153 -40.20 24.93 35.23
N THR A 154 -38.99 25.28 35.65
CA THR A 154 -37.81 25.40 34.78
C THR A 154 -36.67 24.55 35.32
N LEU A 155 -35.95 23.89 34.42
CA LEU A 155 -34.85 23.00 34.77
C LEU A 155 -33.76 23.09 33.70
N ALA A 156 -32.50 23.25 34.14
CA ALA A 156 -31.33 23.15 33.28
C ALA A 156 -30.09 22.68 34.07
N PRO A 157 -29.13 22.00 33.42
CA PRO A 157 -27.76 21.88 33.91
C PRO A 157 -27.13 23.25 34.12
N ASN A 158 -26.29 23.36 35.15
CA ASN A 158 -25.53 24.58 35.41
C ASN A 158 -24.49 24.80 34.30
N GLU A 159 -24.29 26.04 33.86
CA GLU A 159 -23.35 26.33 32.76
C GLU A 159 -21.91 25.87 33.04
N VAL A 160 -21.51 25.90 34.31
CA VAL A 160 -20.18 25.45 34.76
C VAL A 160 -20.30 24.08 35.43
N GLN A 161 -19.56 23.10 34.90
CA GLN A 161 -19.44 21.74 35.42
C GLN A 161 -17.98 21.44 35.79
N GLU A 162 -17.73 20.77 36.92
CA GLU A 162 -16.36 20.43 37.36
C GLU A 162 -15.90 19.05 36.89
N GLU A 163 -16.81 18.07 36.85
CA GLU A 163 -16.49 16.63 36.68
C GLU A 163 -17.35 15.96 35.59
N GLY A 164 -18.09 16.73 34.80
CA GLY A 164 -18.99 16.21 33.77
C GLY A 164 -19.25 17.22 32.66
N ALA A 165 -20.00 16.80 31.67
CA ALA A 165 -20.36 17.63 30.54
C ALA A 165 -21.79 17.35 30.11
N PHE A 166 -22.39 18.32 29.42
CA PHE A 166 -23.71 18.19 28.85
C PHE A 166 -23.81 18.94 27.53
N THR A 167 -24.74 18.49 26.69
CA THR A 167 -25.20 19.22 25.51
C THR A 167 -26.72 19.13 25.40
N THR A 168 -27.35 20.11 24.75
CA THR A 168 -28.79 20.13 24.53
C THR A 168 -29.20 19.16 23.43
N THR A 169 -30.25 18.37 23.65
CA THR A 169 -30.81 17.48 22.62
C THR A 169 -32.11 18.05 22.06
N GLY A 170 -32.13 18.35 20.76
CA GLY A 170 -33.32 18.87 20.08
C GLY A 170 -33.64 20.33 20.44
N SER A 171 -34.94 20.70 20.40
CA SER A 171 -35.41 22.08 20.67
C SER A 171 -36.06 22.24 22.05
N GLY A 172 -35.79 21.32 23.00
CA GLY A 172 -36.46 21.26 24.30
C GLY A 172 -35.48 21.30 25.48
N ASN A 173 -35.97 20.94 26.67
CA ASN A 173 -35.21 20.90 27.92
C ASN A 173 -34.56 19.52 28.18
N ASP A 174 -34.19 18.79 27.13
CA ASP A 174 -33.54 17.48 27.27
C ASP A 174 -32.04 17.61 26.99
N PHE A 175 -31.24 16.78 27.65
CA PHE A 175 -29.78 16.91 27.64
C PHE A 175 -29.12 15.56 27.40
N LYS A 176 -28.02 15.53 26.64
CA LYS A 176 -27.06 14.43 26.64
C LYS A 176 -26.02 14.76 27.72
N ILE A 177 -25.64 13.79 28.55
CA ILE A 177 -24.71 13.99 29.67
C ILE A 177 -23.65 12.92 29.74
N ALA A 178 -22.48 13.30 30.25
CA ALA A 178 -21.39 12.41 30.65
C ALA A 178 -20.87 12.79 32.03
N GLY A 179 -20.46 11.81 32.83
CA GLY A 179 -19.89 12.05 34.14
C GLY A 179 -20.90 12.64 35.11
N LYS A 180 -20.44 13.61 35.91
CA LYS A 180 -21.19 14.23 37.00
C LYS A 180 -21.70 15.61 36.63
N VAL A 181 -23.02 15.71 36.47
CA VAL A 181 -23.71 16.92 36.03
C VAL A 181 -24.56 17.50 37.15
N THR A 182 -24.26 18.75 37.52
CA THR A 182 -25.03 19.54 38.48
C THR A 182 -26.10 20.35 37.75
N SER A 183 -27.32 20.33 38.27
CA SER A 183 -28.47 20.99 37.64
C SER A 183 -29.32 21.74 38.67
N THR A 184 -29.99 22.78 38.19
CA THR A 184 -30.90 23.60 38.99
C THR A 184 -32.34 23.39 38.52
N LEU A 185 -33.25 23.10 39.45
CA LEU A 185 -34.69 23.07 39.27
C LEU A 185 -35.33 24.26 39.98
N ILE A 186 -36.09 25.07 39.26
CA ILE A 186 -36.84 26.20 39.80
C ILE A 186 -38.33 25.96 39.59
N ILE A 187 -39.11 26.11 40.66
CA ILE A 187 -40.58 26.06 40.64
C ILE A 187 -41.07 27.38 41.22
N GLU A 188 -41.76 28.19 40.43
CA GLU A 188 -42.20 29.52 40.84
C GLU A 188 -43.63 29.81 40.44
N ASP A 189 -44.29 30.61 41.25
CA ASP A 189 -45.69 30.95 41.09
C ASP A 189 -45.99 32.31 41.74
N SER A 190 -47.06 32.98 41.31
CA SER A 190 -47.49 34.23 41.93
C SER A 190 -48.16 33.99 43.28
N ALA A 191 -48.85 32.86 43.44
CA ALA A 191 -49.26 32.30 44.71
C ALA A 191 -48.13 31.45 45.33
N THR A 192 -48.32 30.99 46.58
CA THR A 192 -47.24 30.27 47.29
C THR A 192 -47.02 28.87 46.70
N VAL A 193 -45.78 28.44 46.51
CA VAL A 193 -45.46 27.12 45.97
C VAL A 193 -45.35 26.05 47.06
N ASP A 194 -46.10 24.97 46.90
CA ASP A 194 -46.02 23.73 47.66
C ASP A 194 -45.55 22.56 46.76
N VAL A 195 -44.39 21.99 47.08
CA VAL A 195 -43.78 20.92 46.28
C VAL A 195 -44.16 19.58 46.88
N GLU A 196 -44.95 18.81 46.14
CA GLU A 196 -45.50 17.53 46.63
C GLU A 196 -44.57 16.35 46.36
N SER A 197 -43.86 16.37 45.21
CA SER A 197 -42.95 15.29 44.83
C SER A 197 -41.90 15.77 43.84
N LEU A 198 -40.63 15.46 44.14
CA LEU A 198 -39.50 15.53 43.22
C LEU A 198 -38.89 14.14 43.13
N LYS A 199 -38.75 13.60 41.91
CA LYS A 199 -38.16 12.28 41.70
C LYS A 199 -37.27 12.29 40.48
N VAL A 200 -36.18 11.54 40.57
CA VAL A 200 -35.37 11.17 39.42
C VAL A 200 -35.51 9.67 39.19
N PHE A 201 -35.84 9.30 37.95
CA PHE A 201 -35.93 7.91 37.56
C PHE A 201 -34.84 7.52 36.58
N GLY A 202 -34.09 6.47 36.88
CA GLY A 202 -33.21 5.82 35.92
C GLY A 202 -34.01 4.89 35.02
N VAL A 203 -33.81 4.99 33.72
CA VAL A 203 -34.45 4.15 32.71
C VAL A 203 -33.39 3.34 31.97
N ASP A 204 -33.55 2.02 31.96
CA ASP A 204 -32.62 1.10 31.28
C ASP A 204 -32.99 0.84 29.81
N ASN A 205 -32.17 0.03 29.12
CA ASN A 205 -32.40 -0.39 27.73
C ASN A 205 -33.75 -1.12 27.50
N SER A 206 -34.32 -1.75 28.54
CA SER A 206 -35.63 -2.41 28.47
C SER A 206 -36.79 -1.45 28.70
N LYS A 207 -36.50 -0.14 28.81
CA LYS A 207 -37.44 0.93 29.19
C LYS A 207 -38.03 0.74 30.58
N LYS A 208 -37.34 -0.01 31.44
CA LYS A 208 -37.78 -0.20 32.82
C LYS A 208 -37.38 1.04 33.62
N LYS A 209 -38.37 1.64 34.26
CA LYS A 209 -38.22 2.85 35.07
C LYS A 209 -38.02 2.48 36.54
N LEU A 210 -36.91 2.91 37.13
CA LEU A 210 -36.57 2.70 38.55
C LEU A 210 -36.34 4.06 39.22
N ILE A 211 -36.93 4.27 40.39
CA ILE A 211 -36.65 5.46 41.19
C ILE A 211 -35.21 5.41 41.70
N THR A 212 -34.52 6.55 41.67
CA THR A 212 -33.15 6.72 42.17
C THR A 212 -33.16 7.39 43.55
N ASP A 213 -32.03 7.34 44.25
CA ASP A 213 -31.80 8.03 45.52
C ASP A 213 -31.13 9.40 45.31
N ILE A 214 -31.30 10.03 44.13
CA ILE A 214 -30.74 11.35 43.84
C ILE A 214 -31.51 12.41 44.64
N ASP A 215 -30.77 13.13 45.48
CA ASP A 215 -31.33 14.14 46.39
C ASP A 215 -31.45 15.52 45.73
N PHE A 216 -32.59 16.17 45.97
CA PHE A 216 -32.81 17.59 45.66
C PHE A 216 -32.49 18.43 46.90
N VAL A 217 -31.42 19.20 46.83
CA VAL A 217 -30.97 20.08 47.91
C VAL A 217 -31.64 21.43 47.76
N ASN A 218 -32.42 21.85 48.76
CA ASN A 218 -33.06 23.16 48.74
C ASN A 218 -32.00 24.28 48.85
N SER A 219 -32.04 25.23 47.92
CA SER A 219 -31.14 26.37 47.88
C SER A 219 -31.64 27.52 48.76
N ASP A 220 -30.70 28.32 49.28
CA ASP A 220 -30.95 29.55 50.05
C ASP A 220 -31.73 30.62 49.27
N GLU A 221 -31.83 30.48 47.94
CA GLU A 221 -32.66 31.33 47.07
C GLU A 221 -34.17 31.03 47.19
N SER A 222 -34.54 29.92 47.86
CA SER A 222 -35.93 29.52 48.01
C SER A 222 -36.71 30.49 48.90
N THR A 223 -37.87 30.92 48.41
CA THR A 223 -38.89 31.67 49.14
C THR A 223 -40.18 30.85 49.29
N LYS A 224 -41.28 31.49 49.68
CA LYS A 224 -42.61 30.86 49.65
C LYS A 224 -43.27 30.90 48.28
N TYR A 225 -42.80 31.74 47.35
CA TYR A 225 -43.34 31.91 45.99
C TYR A 225 -42.43 31.26 44.93
N ARG A 226 -41.19 30.93 45.31
CA ARG A 226 -40.18 30.33 44.44
C ARG A 226 -39.41 29.28 45.21
N LYS A 227 -39.31 28.06 44.70
CA LYS A 227 -38.50 26.97 45.25
C LYS A 227 -37.37 26.66 44.29
N VAL A 228 -36.15 26.67 44.79
CA VAL A 228 -34.93 26.39 44.02
C VAL A 228 -34.28 25.15 44.63
N TYR A 229 -33.99 24.16 43.80
CA TYR A 229 -33.32 22.93 44.19
C TYR A 229 -32.13 22.66 43.29
N ASP A 230 -31.00 22.34 43.90
CA ASP A 230 -29.83 21.81 43.22
C ASP A 230 -29.81 20.29 43.36
N PHE A 231 -29.46 19.59 42.28
CA PHE A 231 -29.26 18.15 42.30
C PHE A 231 -28.10 17.76 41.39
N VAL A 232 -27.53 16.58 41.63
CA VAL A 232 -26.37 16.07 40.90
C VAL A 232 -26.70 14.69 40.36
N ILE A 233 -26.47 14.50 39.06
CA ILE A 233 -26.47 13.18 38.42
C ILE A 233 -25.03 12.80 38.16
N ASP A 234 -24.51 11.81 38.88
CA ASP A 234 -23.25 11.16 38.53
C ASP A 234 -23.54 9.89 37.72
N SER A 235 -23.54 10.03 36.41
CA SER A 235 -23.89 8.93 35.50
C SER A 235 -22.84 7.82 35.45
N GLN A 236 -21.65 8.03 36.04
CA GLN A 236 -20.57 7.05 36.08
C GLN A 236 -20.57 6.18 37.35
N GLU A 237 -21.46 6.45 38.32
CA GLU A 237 -21.59 5.58 39.48
C GLU A 237 -22.03 4.16 39.07
N VAL A 238 -21.43 3.15 39.70
CA VAL A 238 -21.68 1.72 39.42
C VAL A 238 -23.16 1.35 39.52
N ILE A 239 -23.92 2.02 40.38
CA ILE A 239 -25.37 1.79 40.53
C ILE A 239 -26.19 2.20 39.30
N PHE A 240 -25.61 3.01 38.41
CA PHE A 240 -26.23 3.52 37.19
C PHE A 240 -25.63 2.94 35.91
N GLU A 241 -24.78 1.91 35.98
CA GLU A 241 -24.12 1.29 34.82
C GLU A 241 -25.11 0.87 33.70
N ASP A 242 -26.29 0.39 34.09
CA ASP A 242 -27.36 -0.04 33.16
C ASP A 242 -28.33 1.08 32.75
N VAL A 243 -28.23 2.27 33.33
CA VAL A 243 -29.12 3.41 33.07
C VAL A 243 -28.71 4.10 31.77
N LYS A 244 -29.69 4.36 30.89
CA LYS A 244 -29.51 5.05 29.61
C LYS A 244 -30.09 6.45 29.59
N GLN A 245 -31.05 6.74 30.46
CA GLN A 245 -31.54 8.10 30.65
C GLN A 245 -32.07 8.29 32.07
N PHE A 246 -32.00 9.52 32.57
CA PHE A 246 -32.67 9.95 33.78
C PHE A 246 -33.85 10.84 33.45
N GLU A 247 -35.03 10.52 33.96
CA GLU A 247 -36.24 11.33 33.80
C GLU A 247 -36.54 12.07 35.10
N ILE A 248 -36.62 13.40 35.02
CA ILE A 248 -36.90 14.27 36.17
C ILE A 248 -38.41 14.50 36.25
N GLU A 249 -39.05 13.96 37.29
CA GLU A 249 -40.49 14.09 37.53
C GLU A 249 -40.78 15.10 38.63
N VAL A 250 -41.65 16.06 38.33
CA VAL A 250 -42.09 17.10 39.27
C VAL A 250 -43.59 17.01 39.47
N THR A 251 -44.02 17.15 40.73
CA THR A 251 -45.41 17.43 41.12
C THR A 251 -45.41 18.56 42.15
N ALA A 252 -46.13 19.63 41.85
CA ALA A 252 -46.26 20.78 42.73
C ALA A 252 -47.65 21.41 42.57
N LYS A 253 -48.03 22.21 43.55
CA LYS A 253 -49.22 23.05 43.48
C LYS A 253 -48.91 24.42 44.08
N ASP A 254 -49.76 25.39 43.76
CA ASP A 254 -49.70 26.69 44.37
C ASP A 254 -50.55 26.76 45.66
N GLY A 255 -50.66 27.97 46.23
CA GLY A 255 -51.40 28.24 47.47
C GLY A 255 -52.91 28.31 47.28
N VAL A 256 -53.39 28.25 46.03
CA VAL A 256 -54.80 28.31 45.63
C VAL A 256 -55.27 27.00 45.00
N GLU A 257 -54.44 25.95 45.07
CA GLU A 257 -54.65 24.57 44.64
C GLU A 257 -54.62 24.33 43.12
N ASN A 258 -54.04 25.24 42.31
CA ASN A 258 -53.67 24.91 40.93
C ASN A 258 -52.45 24.00 40.95
N ARG A 259 -52.48 22.92 40.15
CA ARG A 259 -51.51 21.81 40.26
C ARG A 259 -50.81 21.53 38.95
N ILE A 260 -49.50 21.34 39.01
CA ILE A 260 -48.69 20.76 37.95
C ILE A 260 -48.21 19.36 38.36
N GLY A 261 -48.23 18.45 37.39
CA GLY A 261 -47.65 17.13 37.56
C GLY A 261 -48.58 16.03 38.09
N PRO A 262 -48.13 14.76 38.07
CA PRO A 262 -46.76 14.35 37.73
C PRO A 262 -46.43 14.53 36.25
N ILE A 263 -45.36 15.27 35.96
CA ILE A 263 -44.84 15.48 34.60
C ILE A 263 -43.33 15.23 34.56
N ILE A 264 -42.83 14.75 33.43
CA ILE A 264 -41.38 14.72 33.16
C ILE A 264 -40.99 16.07 32.59
N VAL A 265 -40.20 16.83 33.36
CA VAL A 265 -39.79 18.19 32.99
C VAL A 265 -38.54 18.20 32.11
N SER A 266 -37.73 17.14 32.20
CA SER A 266 -36.50 16.97 31.42
C SER A 266 -36.05 15.51 31.44
N THR A 267 -35.41 15.08 30.35
CA THR A 267 -34.73 13.80 30.19
C THR A 267 -33.24 14.02 29.95
N TYR A 268 -32.41 13.32 30.72
CA TYR A 268 -30.95 13.33 30.62
C TYR A 268 -30.48 12.01 30.02
N TYR A 269 -30.09 12.00 28.76
CA TYR A 269 -29.55 10.83 28.06
C TYR A 269 -28.09 10.60 28.46
N VAL A 270 -27.78 9.40 28.93
CA VAL A 270 -26.44 9.04 29.41
C VAL A 270 -25.56 8.63 28.24
N ASP A 271 -24.43 9.31 28.11
CA ASP A 271 -23.33 8.88 27.29
C ASP A 271 -21.99 8.99 28.02
N ASN A 272 -21.52 7.86 28.51
CA ASN A 272 -20.20 7.73 29.15
C ASN A 272 -19.23 6.92 28.29
N GLN A 273 -19.61 6.63 27.04
CA GLN A 273 -18.76 5.88 26.13
C GLN A 273 -18.03 6.87 25.26
N ALA A 274 -16.72 6.71 25.18
CA ALA A 274 -15.95 7.52 24.28
C ALA A 274 -16.15 7.04 22.82
N PRO A 275 -15.92 7.90 21.83
CA PRO A 275 -16.13 7.59 20.41
C PRO A 275 -15.14 6.55 19.88
N GLN A 276 -15.62 5.47 19.27
CA GLN A 276 -14.78 4.39 18.73
C GLN A 276 -14.51 4.57 17.24
N LYS A 277 -13.33 4.16 16.77
CA LYS A 277 -13.05 4.04 15.33
C LYS A 277 -13.93 2.97 14.70
N ALA A 278 -14.71 3.33 13.69
CA ALA A 278 -15.53 2.42 12.91
C ALA A 278 -14.79 1.89 11.67
N SER A 279 -14.23 2.77 10.84
CA SER A 279 -13.51 2.39 9.61
C SER A 279 -12.47 3.42 9.19
N VAL A 280 -11.47 2.98 8.41
CA VAL A 280 -10.50 3.85 7.73
C VAL A 280 -10.44 3.43 6.28
N LEU A 281 -10.67 4.37 5.38
CA LEU A 281 -10.43 4.22 3.95
C LEU A 281 -9.23 5.09 3.57
N VAL A 282 -8.37 4.55 2.71
CA VAL A 282 -7.17 5.23 2.23
C VAL A 282 -7.16 5.24 0.70
N SER A 283 -6.78 6.37 0.12
CA SER A 283 -6.68 6.56 -1.32
C SER A 283 -5.38 7.29 -1.68
N PRO A 284 -4.53 6.72 -2.55
CA PRO A 284 -4.63 5.37 -3.12
C PRO A 284 -4.54 4.26 -2.05
N GLU A 285 -5.12 3.09 -2.32
CA GLU A 285 -5.17 1.96 -1.37
C GLU A 285 -3.78 1.45 -0.99
N PHE A 286 -2.82 1.52 -1.92
CA PHE A 286 -1.43 1.11 -1.76
C PHE A 286 -0.50 2.24 -2.22
N PRO A 287 -0.34 3.30 -1.39
CA PRO A 287 0.41 4.48 -1.80
C PRO A 287 1.88 4.16 -2.10
N THR A 288 2.47 4.88 -3.04
CA THR A 288 3.86 4.73 -3.48
C THR A 288 4.66 6.01 -3.26
N GLN A 289 5.94 5.97 -3.65
CA GLN A 289 6.85 7.11 -3.57
C GLN A 289 6.23 8.34 -4.26
N ASP A 290 6.25 9.47 -3.55
CA ASP A 290 5.75 10.78 -4.01
C ASP A 290 4.22 10.89 -4.18
N ASP A 291 3.44 9.95 -3.63
CA ASP A 291 1.98 10.08 -3.54
C ASP A 291 1.55 11.04 -2.43
N THR A 292 0.55 11.87 -2.72
CA THR A 292 -0.30 12.49 -1.68
C THR A 292 -1.40 11.50 -1.32
N VAL A 293 -1.61 11.25 -0.03
CA VAL A 293 -2.52 10.21 0.45
C VAL A 293 -3.73 10.85 1.13
N SER A 294 -4.92 10.48 0.68
CA SER A 294 -6.19 10.90 1.27
C SER A 294 -6.73 9.81 2.21
N PHE A 295 -7.24 10.22 3.36
CA PHE A 295 -7.88 9.37 4.36
C PHE A 295 -9.34 9.76 4.53
N SER A 296 -10.20 8.77 4.77
CA SER A 296 -11.56 8.94 5.29
C SER A 296 -11.70 8.08 6.53
N ILE A 297 -11.84 8.72 7.68
CA ILE A 297 -11.89 8.08 9.00
C ILE A 297 -13.31 8.21 9.53
N GLU A 298 -13.96 7.07 9.81
CA GLU A 298 -15.31 7.02 10.34
C GLU A 298 -15.28 6.63 11.83
N PHE A 299 -16.06 7.33 12.64
CA PHE A 299 -16.24 7.09 14.07
C PHE A 299 -17.65 6.54 14.37
N SER A 300 -17.83 5.94 15.54
CA SER A 300 -19.11 5.40 16.01
C SER A 300 -20.16 6.48 16.28
N GLU A 301 -19.73 7.72 16.46
CA GLU A 301 -20.54 8.90 16.73
C GLU A 301 -19.83 10.18 16.25
N PRO A 302 -20.51 11.35 16.23
CA PRO A 302 -19.87 12.61 15.85
C PRO A 302 -18.75 13.00 16.80
N VAL A 303 -17.59 13.35 16.25
CA VAL A 303 -16.43 13.85 17.02
C VAL A 303 -15.90 15.16 16.47
N ALA A 304 -15.21 15.92 17.32
CA ALA A 304 -14.44 17.12 16.98
C ALA A 304 -12.93 16.90 17.23
N ASP A 305 -12.09 17.86 16.82
CA ASP A 305 -10.65 17.92 17.13
C ASP A 305 -9.82 16.68 16.72
N VAL A 306 -10.15 16.08 15.56
CA VAL A 306 -9.40 14.95 15.01
C VAL A 306 -8.05 15.42 14.46
N GLU A 307 -6.97 14.93 15.06
CA GLU A 307 -5.61 15.09 14.55
C GLU A 307 -5.03 13.73 14.15
N ALA A 308 -4.35 13.68 13.00
CA ALA A 308 -3.69 12.46 12.55
C ALA A 308 -2.38 12.75 11.82
N THR A 309 -1.47 11.77 11.83
CA THR A 309 -0.23 11.79 11.05
C THR A 309 -0.06 10.47 10.30
N PHE A 310 0.53 10.51 9.11
CA PHE A 310 0.90 9.34 8.32
C PHE A 310 2.43 9.28 8.14
N ASP A 311 3.09 8.32 8.78
CA ASP A 311 4.56 8.25 8.91
C ASP A 311 5.21 9.59 9.33
N GLY A 312 4.55 10.29 10.26
CA GLY A 312 4.97 11.59 10.77
C GLY A 312 4.63 12.80 9.91
N ILE A 313 3.96 12.63 8.76
CA ILE A 313 3.40 13.72 7.95
C ILE A 313 2.00 14.04 8.46
N ASP A 314 1.69 15.32 8.71
CA ASP A 314 0.36 15.72 9.18
C ASP A 314 -0.73 15.40 8.14
N VAL A 315 -1.89 14.92 8.61
CA VAL A 315 -3.09 14.76 7.79
C VAL A 315 -3.98 15.99 8.03
N VAL A 316 -4.23 16.76 6.98
CA VAL A 316 -5.03 17.98 7.03
C VAL A 316 -6.48 17.65 6.73
N PHE A 317 -7.34 17.72 7.75
CA PHE A 317 -8.77 17.45 7.62
C PHE A 317 -9.56 18.69 7.19
N GLU A 318 -10.65 18.45 6.44
CA GLU A 318 -11.63 19.48 6.09
C GLU A 318 -12.60 19.74 7.24
N ASN A 319 -13.07 20.99 7.40
CA ASN A 319 -14.11 21.39 8.35
C ASN A 319 -13.83 21.00 9.82
N ALA A 320 -12.62 21.28 10.32
CA ALA A 320 -12.19 20.83 11.65
C ALA A 320 -12.96 21.41 12.85
N GLU A 321 -13.86 22.36 12.63
CA GLU A 321 -14.62 23.05 13.69
C GLU A 321 -16.00 22.43 13.96
N GLU A 322 -16.42 21.40 13.23
CA GLU A 322 -17.75 20.76 13.37
C GLU A 322 -17.66 19.30 13.84
N TYR A 323 -18.63 18.87 14.65
CA TYR A 323 -18.82 17.48 15.03
C TYR A 323 -19.26 16.64 13.83
N GLN A 324 -18.46 15.63 13.47
CA GLN A 324 -18.70 14.82 12.27
C GLN A 324 -18.44 13.34 12.55
N PHE A 325 -19.24 12.47 11.92
CA PHE A 325 -18.99 11.02 11.92
C PHE A 325 -17.80 10.63 11.05
N VAL A 326 -17.55 11.39 9.98
CA VAL A 326 -16.57 11.06 8.94
C VAL A 326 -15.64 12.24 8.75
N TRP A 327 -14.34 11.98 8.87
CA TRP A 327 -13.28 12.95 8.72
C TRP A 327 -12.46 12.62 7.48
N THR A 328 -12.49 13.53 6.51
CA THR A 328 -11.73 13.41 5.27
C THR A 328 -10.56 14.38 5.27
N GLY A 329 -9.37 13.89 5.00
CA GLY A 329 -8.16 14.70 4.99
C GLY A 329 -7.06 14.13 4.11
N GLU A 330 -6.05 14.92 3.82
CA GLU A 330 -4.91 14.52 2.97
C GLU A 330 -3.58 14.81 3.67
N THR A 331 -2.55 14.05 3.33
CA THR A 331 -1.21 14.33 3.83
C THR A 331 -0.74 15.71 3.38
N SER A 332 -0.14 16.49 4.29
CA SER A 332 0.30 17.86 4.02
C SER A 332 1.41 17.95 2.98
N GLU A 333 2.12 16.85 2.75
CA GLU A 333 3.13 16.67 1.71
C GLU A 333 3.11 15.22 1.18
N PRO A 334 3.71 14.97 0.00
CA PRO A 334 3.82 13.62 -0.55
C PRO A 334 4.68 12.71 0.33
N ILE A 335 4.33 11.42 0.37
CA ILE A 335 5.05 10.44 1.18
C ILE A 335 6.38 10.06 0.54
N THR A 336 7.36 9.68 1.39
CA THR A 336 8.62 9.09 0.94
C THR A 336 8.77 7.68 1.46
N LEU A 337 9.12 6.74 0.58
CA LEU A 337 9.39 5.36 0.99
C LEU A 337 10.83 5.22 1.48
N LYS A 338 11.02 4.43 2.53
CA LYS A 338 12.33 3.98 3.01
C LYS A 338 12.60 2.55 2.55
N ALA A 339 13.86 2.13 2.65
CA ALA A 339 14.20 0.72 2.58
C ALA A 339 13.78 0.01 3.87
N ASP A 340 13.48 -1.28 3.79
CA ASP A 340 13.05 -2.11 4.93
C ASP A 340 11.74 -1.61 5.58
N GLU A 341 10.80 -1.13 4.76
CA GLU A 341 9.54 -0.52 5.22
C GLU A 341 8.40 -0.89 4.24
N ALA A 342 7.71 -2.00 4.47
CA ALA A 342 6.61 -2.46 3.60
C ALA A 342 5.24 -1.85 3.91
N SER A 343 5.15 -1.08 5.00
CA SER A 343 3.95 -0.35 5.40
C SER A 343 4.32 0.96 6.07
N LYS A 344 3.35 1.87 6.13
CA LYS A 344 3.42 3.13 6.87
C LYS A 344 2.28 3.22 7.87
N GLN A 345 2.54 3.90 8.98
CA GLN A 345 1.58 4.04 10.07
C GLN A 345 0.74 5.30 9.91
N LEU A 346 -0.58 5.15 9.88
CA LEU A 346 -1.52 6.22 10.21
C LEU A 346 -1.73 6.21 11.73
N ILE A 347 -1.46 7.33 12.38
CA ILE A 347 -1.66 7.53 13.80
C ILE A 347 -2.72 8.61 13.96
N VAL A 348 -3.87 8.27 14.54
CA VAL A 348 -4.88 9.24 14.97
C VAL A 348 -4.70 9.48 16.46
N LYS A 349 -4.44 10.75 16.82
CA LYS A 349 -4.09 11.15 18.18
C LYS A 349 -5.30 11.07 19.11
N ASP A 350 -5.05 11.12 20.42
CA ASP A 350 -6.06 11.11 21.49
C ASP A 350 -6.75 12.47 21.71
N THR A 351 -6.71 13.37 20.73
CA THR A 351 -7.28 14.73 20.83
C THR A 351 -8.79 14.77 20.62
N TYR A 352 -9.33 13.83 19.84
CA TYR A 352 -10.73 13.85 19.45
C TYR A 352 -11.67 13.49 20.62
N HIS A 353 -12.87 14.07 20.59
CA HIS A 353 -13.90 13.85 21.60
C HIS A 353 -15.31 14.01 21.02
N ASP A 354 -16.30 13.47 21.71
CA ASP A 354 -17.73 13.64 21.39
C ASP A 354 -18.31 14.93 21.98
N GLU A 355 -19.61 15.17 21.77
CA GLU A 355 -20.32 16.38 22.24
C GLU A 355 -20.38 16.54 23.77
N VAL A 356 -20.02 15.51 24.52
CA VAL A 356 -19.99 15.51 25.99
C VAL A 356 -18.57 15.22 26.51
N ASN A 357 -17.55 15.53 25.71
CA ASN A 357 -16.13 15.47 26.05
C ASN A 357 -15.64 14.09 26.54
N ASN A 358 -16.23 13.01 26.06
CA ASN A 358 -15.65 11.69 26.22
C ASN A 358 -14.45 11.55 25.26
N HIS A 359 -13.23 11.48 25.81
CA HIS A 359 -11.99 11.31 25.05
C HIS A 359 -11.60 9.84 24.89
N HIS A 360 -10.90 9.52 23.82
CA HIS A 360 -10.40 8.17 23.54
C HIS A 360 -8.87 8.07 23.58
N GLN A 361 -8.38 6.83 23.48
CA GLN A 361 -6.97 6.53 23.26
C GLN A 361 -6.62 6.62 21.77
N GLU A 362 -5.40 7.07 21.48
CA GLU A 362 -4.80 7.03 20.15
C GLU A 362 -4.98 5.64 19.48
N PHE A 363 -5.13 5.62 18.16
CA PHE A 363 -5.11 4.37 17.40
C PHE A 363 -4.16 4.46 16.20
N ILE A 364 -3.59 3.29 15.87
CA ILE A 364 -2.59 3.12 14.81
C ILE A 364 -3.15 2.14 13.77
N GLU A 365 -3.04 2.52 12.51
CA GLU A 365 -3.35 1.67 11.35
C GLU A 365 -2.13 1.49 10.47
N GLU A 366 -1.84 0.25 10.09
CA GLU A 366 -0.75 -0.10 9.17
C GLU A 366 -1.28 -0.11 7.73
N ILE A 367 -0.76 0.80 6.90
CA ILE A 367 -1.13 0.91 5.49
C ILE A 367 0.01 0.37 4.64
N LEU A 368 -0.25 -0.69 3.87
CA LEU A 368 0.72 -1.29 2.95
C LEU A 368 1.06 -0.30 1.81
N VAL A 369 2.32 -0.30 1.37
CA VAL A 369 2.77 0.57 0.27
C VAL A 369 3.06 -0.20 -1.01
N THR A 370 2.98 0.48 -2.16
CA THR A 370 3.53 -0.04 -3.41
C THR A 370 5.02 0.28 -3.48
N PRO A 371 5.92 -0.73 -3.51
CA PRO A 371 7.36 -0.50 -3.51
C PRO A 371 7.87 0.07 -4.84
N THR A 372 9.12 0.53 -4.82
CA THR A 372 9.87 0.94 -6.00
C THR A 372 11.16 0.14 -6.12
N ILE A 373 11.56 -0.14 -7.36
CA ILE A 373 12.83 -0.80 -7.70
C ILE A 373 13.59 0.15 -8.62
N THR A 374 14.87 0.33 -8.34
CA THR A 374 15.81 1.01 -9.24
C THR A 374 16.87 0.01 -9.70
N VAL A 375 17.47 0.31 -10.85
CA VAL A 375 18.62 -0.41 -11.39
C VAL A 375 19.70 0.63 -11.64
N ASP A 376 20.87 0.40 -11.05
CA ASP A 376 22.01 1.30 -11.18
C ASP A 376 22.58 1.24 -12.60
N ASP A 377 23.47 2.18 -12.93
CA ASP A 377 24.31 2.04 -14.12
C ASP A 377 25.21 0.80 -13.97
N VAL A 378 25.35 0.02 -15.04
CA VAL A 378 26.12 -1.26 -15.00
C VAL A 378 27.62 -1.01 -14.76
N THR A 379 28.10 0.13 -15.25
CA THR A 379 29.47 0.65 -15.14
C THR A 379 29.39 2.17 -14.91
N GLU A 380 30.50 2.87 -14.70
CA GLU A 380 30.50 4.32 -14.44
C GLU A 380 29.86 5.16 -15.57
N ASP A 381 29.95 4.69 -16.81
CA ASP A 381 29.36 5.33 -18.00
C ASP A 381 28.17 4.55 -18.58
N ASN A 382 27.73 3.49 -17.89
CA ASN A 382 26.68 2.56 -18.31
C ASN A 382 26.95 1.89 -19.67
N ILE A 383 28.23 1.69 -20.00
CA ILE A 383 28.72 0.94 -21.15
C ILE A 383 29.70 -0.12 -20.64
N VAL A 384 29.43 -1.40 -20.95
CA VAL A 384 30.32 -2.52 -20.63
C VAL A 384 31.26 -2.76 -21.80
N ASN A 385 32.57 -2.62 -21.60
CA ASN A 385 33.58 -2.85 -22.63
C ASN A 385 34.87 -3.47 -22.07
N GLY A 386 35.55 -4.26 -22.89
CA GLY A 386 36.80 -4.93 -22.49
C GLY A 386 38.01 -4.01 -22.28
N GLU A 387 37.93 -2.74 -22.69
CA GLU A 387 39.01 -1.77 -22.52
C GLU A 387 39.05 -1.18 -21.10
N ASN A 388 37.88 -0.91 -20.52
CA ASN A 388 37.75 -0.23 -19.23
C ASN A 388 37.14 -1.09 -18.13
N ASP A 389 36.46 -2.20 -18.48
CA ASP A 389 35.71 -3.03 -17.55
C ASP A 389 36.19 -4.49 -17.51
N GLU A 390 35.96 -5.17 -16.38
CA GLU A 390 36.18 -6.61 -16.26
C GLU A 390 34.95 -7.38 -16.80
N ILE A 391 34.86 -7.52 -18.12
CA ILE A 391 33.72 -8.16 -18.82
C ILE A 391 33.49 -9.64 -18.44
N THR A 392 34.45 -10.27 -17.77
CA THR A 392 34.30 -11.62 -17.20
C THR A 392 33.58 -11.64 -15.85
N GLN A 393 33.41 -10.49 -15.20
CA GLN A 393 32.84 -10.34 -13.86
C GLN A 393 31.84 -9.18 -13.73
N VAL A 394 30.94 -9.02 -14.70
CA VAL A 394 29.93 -7.95 -14.69
C VAL A 394 28.90 -8.20 -13.59
N VAL A 395 28.62 -7.19 -12.77
CA VAL A 395 27.61 -7.26 -11.70
C VAL A 395 26.51 -6.26 -11.99
N PHE A 396 25.26 -6.67 -11.84
CA PHE A 396 24.10 -5.79 -11.94
C PHE A 396 23.61 -5.46 -10.53
N SER A 397 23.35 -4.19 -10.25
CA SER A 397 22.89 -3.73 -8.94
C SER A 397 21.76 -2.71 -9.03
N GLY A 398 21.19 -2.40 -7.88
CA GLY A 398 20.21 -1.34 -7.72
C GLY A 398 19.77 -1.23 -6.28
N THR A 399 18.69 -0.49 -6.06
CA THR A 399 18.08 -0.32 -4.74
C THR A 399 16.57 -0.54 -4.79
N THR A 400 15.99 -0.78 -3.61
CA THR A 400 14.54 -0.90 -3.41
C THR A 400 14.09 -0.04 -2.25
N LYS A 401 12.84 0.42 -2.33
CA LYS A 401 12.11 1.05 -1.23
C LYS A 401 10.72 0.45 -1.16
N GLY A 402 10.12 0.36 0.03
CA GLY A 402 8.80 -0.28 0.18
C GLY A 402 8.83 -1.81 0.32
N TYR A 403 10.00 -2.44 0.30
CA TYR A 403 10.18 -3.88 0.53
C TYR A 403 10.87 -4.11 1.88
N GLU A 404 10.51 -5.21 2.57
CA GLU A 404 11.24 -5.70 3.73
C GLU A 404 12.62 -6.25 3.31
N SER A 405 13.60 -6.14 4.21
CA SER A 405 14.92 -6.71 4.02
C SER A 405 14.85 -8.23 3.86
N GLY A 406 15.62 -8.77 2.90
CA GLY A 406 15.58 -10.19 2.55
C GLY A 406 14.50 -10.57 1.54
N THR A 407 13.74 -9.60 1.00
CA THR A 407 12.82 -9.84 -0.12
C THR A 407 13.60 -10.33 -1.35
N THR A 408 13.10 -11.40 -1.99
CA THR A 408 13.68 -11.94 -3.23
C THR A 408 13.19 -11.16 -4.46
N LEU A 409 14.12 -10.65 -5.25
CA LEU A 409 13.91 -10.09 -6.58
C LEU A 409 14.40 -11.09 -7.64
N THR A 410 13.83 -11.00 -8.84
CA THR A 410 14.29 -11.74 -10.03
C THR A 410 14.90 -10.79 -11.04
N VAL A 411 16.15 -11.04 -11.43
CA VAL A 411 16.89 -10.26 -12.43
C VAL A 411 17.06 -11.08 -13.71
N ALA A 412 16.73 -10.51 -14.85
CA ALA A 412 17.00 -11.08 -16.17
C ALA A 412 17.66 -10.03 -17.05
N VAL A 413 18.70 -10.42 -17.78
CA VAL A 413 19.42 -9.53 -18.69
C VAL A 413 19.39 -10.12 -20.07
N ALA A 414 19.04 -9.36 -21.09
CA ALA A 414 18.97 -9.86 -22.47
C ALA A 414 19.48 -8.82 -23.46
N SER A 415 20.28 -9.29 -24.43
CA SER A 415 20.70 -8.51 -25.59
C SER A 415 19.50 -8.18 -26.49
N ASP A 416 19.48 -6.96 -27.01
CA ASP A 416 18.47 -6.51 -27.98
C ASP A 416 18.75 -7.08 -29.40
N LYS A 417 19.97 -7.58 -29.64
CA LYS A 417 20.40 -8.16 -30.93
C LYS A 417 20.19 -9.67 -30.98
N ARG A 418 20.56 -10.38 -29.91
CA ARG A 418 20.61 -11.86 -29.87
C ARG A 418 19.90 -12.47 -28.66
N PRO A 419 18.87 -13.31 -28.86
CA PRO A 419 18.10 -13.91 -27.76
C PRO A 419 18.89 -14.89 -26.86
N GLU A 420 19.97 -15.47 -27.37
CA GLU A 420 20.89 -16.36 -26.65
C GLU A 420 21.89 -15.61 -25.76
N ASP A 421 22.15 -14.33 -26.06
CA ASP A 421 22.99 -13.46 -25.23
C ASP A 421 22.13 -12.90 -24.09
N LYS A 422 22.00 -13.72 -23.04
CA LYS A 422 21.18 -13.42 -21.87
C LYS A 422 21.73 -14.03 -20.58
N PHE A 423 21.38 -13.41 -19.47
CA PHE A 423 21.53 -13.97 -18.13
C PHE A 423 20.17 -14.09 -17.43
N GLY A 424 20.06 -15.10 -16.57
CA GLY A 424 18.91 -15.29 -15.72
C GLY A 424 17.73 -16.06 -16.33
N PRO A 425 16.62 -16.16 -15.57
CA PRO A 425 16.33 -15.42 -14.33
C PRO A 425 17.29 -15.75 -13.17
N ILE A 426 17.76 -14.73 -12.46
CA ILE A 426 18.64 -14.81 -11.28
C ILE A 426 17.85 -14.31 -10.08
N GLU A 427 17.75 -15.11 -9.03
CA GLU A 427 17.18 -14.67 -7.76
C GLU A 427 18.24 -13.94 -6.93
N VAL A 428 17.92 -12.72 -6.48
CA VAL A 428 18.76 -11.92 -5.59
C VAL A 428 17.92 -11.45 -4.41
N THR A 429 18.52 -11.25 -3.24
CA THR A 429 17.82 -10.70 -2.08
C THR A 429 18.18 -9.24 -1.88
N THR A 430 17.24 -8.44 -1.38
CA THR A 430 17.55 -7.11 -0.86
C THR A 430 18.49 -7.25 0.35
N ASN A 431 19.67 -6.65 0.25
CA ASN A 431 20.76 -6.73 1.21
C ASN A 431 20.64 -5.59 2.22
N GLY A 432 20.18 -5.88 3.44
CA GLY A 432 20.28 -4.94 4.57
C GLY A 432 19.27 -3.79 4.57
N PRO A 433 19.47 -2.79 5.45
CA PRO A 433 18.51 -1.71 5.72
C PRO A 433 18.54 -0.58 4.67
N ASP A 434 19.43 -0.64 3.68
CA ASP A 434 19.53 0.35 2.59
C ASP A 434 18.79 -0.10 1.32
N GLY A 435 18.25 -1.32 1.31
CA GLY A 435 17.47 -1.86 0.20
C GLY A 435 18.30 -2.19 -1.04
N SER A 436 19.63 -2.23 -0.92
CA SER A 436 20.54 -2.55 -2.03
C SER A 436 20.37 -3.99 -2.52
N TRP A 437 20.61 -4.26 -3.79
CA TRP A 437 20.65 -5.62 -4.33
C TRP A 437 21.75 -5.71 -5.39
N LEU A 438 22.31 -6.91 -5.56
CA LEU A 438 23.31 -7.18 -6.58
C LEU A 438 23.28 -8.64 -7.04
N THR A 439 23.58 -8.89 -8.31
CA THR A 439 23.73 -10.24 -8.86
C THR A 439 25.11 -10.82 -8.56
N PRO A 440 25.28 -12.15 -8.61
CA PRO A 440 26.61 -12.73 -8.83
C PRO A 440 27.24 -12.19 -10.12
N SER A 441 28.57 -12.24 -10.21
CA SER A 441 29.33 -11.84 -11.40
C SER A 441 28.95 -12.66 -12.64
N GLN A 442 28.74 -11.99 -13.77
CA GLN A 442 28.37 -12.58 -15.06
C GLN A 442 29.49 -12.40 -16.09
N ASN A 443 29.63 -13.37 -17.00
CA ASN A 443 30.65 -13.34 -18.05
C ASN A 443 30.01 -12.97 -19.40
N MET A 444 30.34 -11.78 -19.91
CA MET A 444 29.86 -11.24 -21.18
C MET A 444 30.82 -11.40 -22.35
N THR A 445 31.98 -12.04 -22.16
CA THR A 445 33.06 -12.22 -23.17
C THR A 445 32.56 -12.74 -24.52
N PHE A 446 31.51 -13.58 -24.51
CA PHE A 446 31.01 -14.20 -25.74
C PHE A 446 29.91 -13.40 -26.43
N TRP A 447 29.37 -12.36 -25.79
CA TRP A 447 28.24 -11.59 -26.30
C TRP A 447 28.64 -10.81 -27.54
N GLU A 448 27.70 -10.61 -28.44
CA GLU A 448 27.91 -9.66 -29.54
C GLU A 448 27.70 -8.22 -29.08
N GLU A 449 28.40 -7.28 -29.73
CA GLU A 449 28.18 -5.85 -29.51
C GLU A 449 26.70 -5.49 -29.77
N ALA A 450 26.04 -5.00 -28.73
CA ALA A 450 24.63 -4.66 -28.74
C ALA A 450 24.23 -3.83 -27.51
N ASP A 451 23.11 -3.13 -27.63
CA ASP A 451 22.38 -2.67 -26.45
C ASP A 451 21.72 -3.88 -25.77
N PHE A 452 21.57 -3.82 -24.45
CA PHE A 452 20.90 -4.86 -23.66
C PHE A 452 20.04 -4.24 -22.57
N THR A 453 19.06 -5.02 -22.10
CA THR A 453 18.13 -4.60 -21.06
C THR A 453 18.29 -5.46 -19.81
N VAL A 454 18.49 -4.81 -18.67
CA VAL A 454 18.38 -5.40 -17.33
C VAL A 454 16.93 -5.23 -16.88
N HIS A 455 16.21 -6.34 -16.74
CA HIS A 455 14.85 -6.42 -16.22
C HIS A 455 14.87 -6.96 -14.80
N VAL A 456 14.27 -6.24 -13.86
CA VAL A 456 14.17 -6.64 -12.45
C VAL A 456 12.72 -6.70 -12.05
N MET A 457 12.33 -7.79 -11.41
CA MET A 457 10.97 -8.07 -10.99
C MET A 457 10.94 -8.35 -9.50
N GLY A 458 10.11 -7.64 -8.76
CA GLY A 458 9.81 -7.98 -7.37
C GLY A 458 8.79 -9.11 -7.25
N PRO A 459 8.52 -9.59 -6.02
CA PRO A 459 7.42 -10.50 -5.78
C PRO A 459 6.07 -9.84 -6.08
N GLU A 460 5.07 -10.66 -6.37
CA GLU A 460 3.70 -10.17 -6.56
C GLU A 460 3.11 -9.74 -5.20
N ILE A 461 2.62 -8.50 -5.13
CA ILE A 461 1.94 -7.97 -3.96
C ILE A 461 0.44 -8.05 -4.23
N LEU A 462 -0.31 -8.63 -3.28
CA LEU A 462 -1.75 -8.78 -3.41
C LEU A 462 -2.41 -7.43 -3.72
N SER A 463 -3.29 -7.40 -4.72
CA SER A 463 -4.02 -6.21 -5.19
C SER A 463 -3.19 -5.11 -5.89
N VAL A 464 -1.88 -5.03 -5.70
CA VAL A 464 -0.96 -4.13 -6.43
C VAL A 464 -0.44 -4.76 -7.72
N GLY A 465 -0.21 -6.07 -7.69
CA GLY A 465 0.46 -6.81 -8.76
C GLY A 465 1.98 -6.78 -8.62
N GLN A 466 2.68 -6.94 -9.74
CA GLN A 466 4.13 -7.06 -9.76
C GLN A 466 4.82 -5.75 -10.12
N VAL A 467 5.74 -5.30 -9.26
CA VAL A 467 6.58 -4.14 -9.53
C VAL A 467 7.80 -4.58 -10.34
N THR A 468 8.08 -3.86 -11.42
CA THR A 468 9.24 -4.12 -12.28
C THR A 468 10.03 -2.85 -12.55
N ALA A 469 11.33 -3.02 -12.78
CA ALA A 469 12.22 -1.97 -13.23
C ALA A 469 13.03 -2.46 -14.44
N ASN A 470 13.36 -1.53 -15.33
CA ASN A 470 14.16 -1.80 -16.52
C ASN A 470 15.25 -0.75 -16.66
N LYS A 471 16.45 -1.19 -17.04
CA LYS A 471 17.54 -0.30 -17.42
C LYS A 471 18.19 -0.81 -18.69
N ARG A 472 18.39 0.09 -19.64
CA ARG A 472 19.19 -0.19 -20.83
C ARG A 472 20.64 0.17 -20.59
N SER A 473 21.53 -0.65 -21.11
CA SER A 473 22.98 -0.47 -21.12
C SER A 473 23.50 -1.00 -22.46
N ARG A 474 24.81 -0.89 -22.70
CA ARG A 474 25.43 -1.29 -23.97
C ARG A 474 26.65 -2.13 -23.70
N TYR A 475 26.76 -3.25 -24.41
CA TYR A 475 27.99 -4.02 -24.49
C TYR A 475 28.74 -3.60 -25.76
N VAL A 476 30.01 -3.21 -25.63
CA VAL A 476 30.90 -2.87 -26.75
C VAL A 476 32.02 -3.89 -26.79
N ASP A 477 32.17 -4.54 -27.94
CA ASP A 477 33.15 -5.59 -28.11
C ASP A 477 34.51 -5.00 -28.48
N HIS A 478 35.50 -5.27 -27.63
CA HIS A 478 36.91 -4.85 -27.80
C HIS A 478 37.85 -6.07 -27.75
N ILE A 479 37.28 -7.28 -27.80
CA ILE A 479 38.07 -8.50 -27.70
C ILE A 479 38.64 -8.80 -29.09
N GLN A 480 39.93 -9.15 -29.12
CA GLN A 480 40.56 -9.55 -30.35
C GLN A 480 40.26 -11.05 -30.59
N PRO A 481 39.65 -11.43 -31.73
CA PRO A 481 39.33 -12.83 -32.01
C PRO A 481 40.60 -13.68 -32.19
N GLN A 482 40.58 -14.87 -31.60
CA GLN A 482 41.68 -15.84 -31.60
C GLN A 482 41.16 -17.28 -31.59
N VAL A 483 41.86 -18.17 -32.30
CA VAL A 483 41.68 -19.62 -32.16
C VAL A 483 42.23 -20.07 -30.80
N VAL A 484 41.36 -20.52 -29.90
CA VAL A 484 41.73 -21.03 -28.57
C VAL A 484 41.93 -22.55 -28.54
N GLN A 485 41.32 -23.26 -29.49
CA GLN A 485 41.48 -24.71 -29.61
C GLN A 485 41.36 -25.16 -31.07
N SER A 486 42.15 -26.16 -31.45
CA SER A 486 41.99 -26.87 -32.72
C SER A 486 42.15 -28.38 -32.51
N VAL A 487 41.27 -29.15 -33.15
CA VAL A 487 41.28 -30.62 -33.14
C VAL A 487 41.18 -31.13 -34.58
N ILE A 488 42.03 -32.09 -34.92
CA ILE A 488 42.03 -32.74 -36.24
C ILE A 488 41.70 -34.22 -36.09
N GLU A 489 40.63 -34.66 -36.72
CA GLU A 489 40.20 -36.05 -36.72
C GLU A 489 40.32 -36.63 -38.12
N VAL A 490 41.24 -37.58 -38.30
CA VAL A 490 41.35 -38.30 -39.56
C VAL A 490 40.27 -39.38 -39.61
N LEU A 491 39.42 -39.32 -40.63
CA LEU A 491 38.30 -40.21 -40.83
C LEU A 491 38.78 -41.52 -41.47
N PRO A 492 38.50 -42.68 -40.85
CA PRO A 492 38.89 -43.95 -41.42
C PRO A 492 38.09 -44.25 -42.70
N THR A 493 38.72 -44.97 -43.63
CA THR A 493 38.08 -45.46 -44.86
C THR A 493 37.07 -46.59 -44.63
N THR A 494 37.04 -47.18 -43.42
CA THR A 494 36.09 -48.19 -42.96
C THR A 494 35.50 -47.80 -41.60
N LEU A 495 34.24 -48.18 -41.32
CA LEU A 495 33.45 -47.83 -40.12
C LEU A 495 33.99 -48.38 -38.77
N GLU A 496 35.27 -48.72 -38.66
CA GLU A 496 35.85 -49.16 -37.39
C GLU A 496 36.23 -47.97 -36.52
N LYS A 497 35.65 -47.93 -35.32
CA LYS A 497 35.93 -46.97 -34.25
C LYS A 497 37.43 -47.03 -33.90
N VAL A 498 38.16 -45.98 -34.24
CA VAL A 498 39.53 -45.77 -33.76
C VAL A 498 39.45 -45.24 -32.32
N SER A 499 40.17 -45.91 -31.41
CA SER A 499 40.11 -45.65 -29.96
C SER A 499 41.24 -44.77 -29.43
N ASP A 500 42.15 -44.32 -30.29
CA ASP A 500 43.22 -43.39 -29.96
C ASP A 500 43.25 -42.26 -31.00
N MET A 501 42.86 -41.05 -30.58
CA MET A 501 42.93 -39.84 -31.40
C MET A 501 44.38 -39.36 -31.45
N GLN A 502 45.17 -39.86 -32.39
CA GLN A 502 46.46 -39.27 -32.72
C GLN A 502 46.26 -38.28 -33.86
N GLU A 503 46.64 -37.01 -33.66
CA GLU A 503 46.66 -35.99 -34.71
C GLU A 503 47.82 -36.27 -35.69
N VAL A 504 47.62 -37.26 -36.56
CA VAL A 504 48.57 -37.67 -37.59
C VAL A 504 47.82 -37.76 -38.92
N LEU A 505 48.28 -37.05 -39.94
CA LEU A 505 47.65 -37.07 -41.26
C LEU A 505 48.06 -38.33 -42.04
N ILE A 506 47.12 -38.96 -42.72
CA ILE A 506 47.31 -40.21 -43.45
C ILE A 506 46.94 -39.99 -44.93
N ASP A 507 47.82 -40.40 -45.85
CA ASP A 507 47.59 -40.28 -47.30
C ASP A 507 46.31 -41.03 -47.72
N GLY A 508 45.51 -40.40 -48.57
CA GLY A 508 44.28 -40.97 -49.10
C GLY A 508 43.07 -40.95 -48.13
N GLN A 509 43.22 -40.46 -46.90
CA GLN A 509 42.12 -40.34 -45.93
C GLN A 509 41.52 -38.93 -45.90
N SER A 510 40.32 -38.79 -45.33
CA SER A 510 39.71 -37.48 -45.03
C SER A 510 40.03 -37.01 -43.63
N ALA A 511 39.93 -35.70 -43.40
CA ALA A 511 40.07 -35.12 -42.07
C ALA A 511 38.91 -34.15 -41.76
N LEU A 512 38.46 -34.16 -40.51
CA LEU A 512 37.66 -33.09 -39.93
C LEU A 512 38.56 -32.16 -39.13
N VAL A 513 38.33 -30.87 -39.25
CA VAL A 513 39.03 -29.79 -38.53
C VAL A 513 37.98 -29.07 -37.69
N THR A 514 38.11 -29.17 -36.37
CA THR A 514 37.29 -28.41 -35.43
C THR A 514 38.11 -27.27 -34.86
N LEU A 515 37.62 -26.04 -35.00
CA LEU A 515 38.22 -24.81 -34.49
C LEU A 515 37.29 -24.21 -33.44
N ALA A 516 37.80 -23.87 -32.27
CA ALA A 516 37.09 -23.09 -31.26
C ALA A 516 37.77 -21.73 -31.08
N PHE A 517 36.95 -20.69 -30.90
CA PHE A 517 37.35 -19.30 -30.77
C PHE A 517 37.04 -18.77 -29.37
N ASN A 518 37.73 -17.74 -28.93
CA ASN A 518 37.48 -17.05 -27.65
C ASN A 518 36.16 -16.24 -27.66
N GLU A 519 35.57 -16.03 -28.83
CA GLU A 519 34.37 -15.25 -29.07
C GLU A 519 33.70 -15.71 -30.39
N ARG A 520 32.57 -15.11 -30.76
CA ARG A 520 31.90 -15.42 -32.03
C ARG A 520 32.63 -14.74 -33.18
N VAL A 521 32.91 -15.50 -34.23
CA VAL A 521 33.61 -14.99 -35.41
C VAL A 521 32.90 -15.39 -36.70
N THR A 522 33.10 -14.61 -37.75
CA THR A 522 32.74 -14.98 -39.12
C THR A 522 33.48 -16.24 -39.58
N GLN A 523 32.97 -16.87 -40.64
CA GLN A 523 33.55 -18.11 -41.16
C GLN A 523 35.05 -17.97 -41.47
N PRO A 524 35.94 -18.74 -40.82
CA PRO A 524 37.37 -18.67 -41.08
C PRO A 524 37.71 -19.26 -42.45
N THR A 525 38.82 -18.80 -43.01
CA THR A 525 39.53 -19.51 -44.08
C THR A 525 40.60 -20.39 -43.45
N ALA A 526 40.62 -21.68 -43.79
CA ALA A 526 41.65 -22.59 -43.29
C ALA A 526 42.22 -23.49 -44.40
N THR A 527 43.49 -23.85 -44.27
CA THR A 527 44.14 -24.88 -45.09
C THR A 527 44.81 -25.91 -44.20
N LEU A 528 44.68 -27.18 -44.54
CA LEU A 528 45.38 -28.28 -43.91
C LEU A 528 46.22 -28.94 -44.99
N ASN A 529 47.53 -29.02 -44.79
CA ASN A 529 48.42 -29.58 -45.80
C ASN A 529 48.33 -28.88 -47.16
N GLY A 530 48.13 -27.56 -47.13
CA GLY A 530 47.95 -26.73 -48.32
C GLY A 530 46.63 -26.97 -49.06
N GLN A 531 45.78 -27.89 -48.59
CA GLN A 531 44.44 -28.14 -49.12
C GLN A 531 43.42 -27.33 -48.34
N SER A 532 42.46 -26.71 -49.04
CA SER A 532 41.39 -25.93 -48.38
C SER A 532 40.55 -26.80 -47.45
N VAL A 533 40.25 -26.27 -46.27
CA VAL A 533 39.24 -26.80 -45.36
C VAL A 533 37.89 -26.25 -45.79
N ILE A 534 36.90 -27.13 -45.97
CA ILE A 534 35.56 -26.81 -46.44
C ILE A 534 34.59 -26.82 -45.25
N PHE A 535 33.97 -25.69 -44.94
CA PHE A 535 33.01 -25.52 -43.84
C PHE A 535 31.57 -25.55 -44.39
N GLU A 536 31.02 -26.75 -44.65
CA GLU A 536 29.74 -26.94 -45.38
C GLU A 536 28.50 -27.21 -44.52
N ASP A 537 28.66 -27.59 -43.25
CA ASP A 537 27.56 -27.95 -42.36
C ASP A 537 27.36 -26.91 -41.25
N GLN A 538 26.54 -25.89 -41.50
CA GLN A 538 26.04 -25.00 -40.44
C GLN A 538 24.52 -24.81 -40.56
N PRO A 539 23.78 -24.77 -39.44
CA PRO A 539 22.35 -24.46 -39.47
C PRO A 539 22.12 -23.06 -40.07
N MET A 540 21.05 -22.94 -40.86
CA MET A 540 20.71 -21.83 -41.76
C MET A 540 20.45 -20.45 -41.10
N MET A 541 20.87 -20.20 -39.86
CA MET A 541 20.48 -18.98 -39.13
C MET A 541 21.60 -18.03 -38.71
N GLU A 542 22.89 -18.39 -38.76
CA GLU A 542 23.93 -17.47 -38.26
C GLU A 542 25.21 -17.52 -39.10
N ASP A 543 25.70 -16.34 -39.47
CA ASP A 543 26.93 -16.07 -40.23
C ASP A 543 28.19 -16.02 -39.36
N VAL A 544 28.03 -16.22 -38.05
CA VAL A 544 29.10 -16.19 -37.04
C VAL A 544 28.94 -17.32 -36.02
N SER A 545 30.05 -17.80 -35.45
CA SER A 545 30.06 -18.90 -34.48
C SER A 545 31.31 -18.88 -33.60
N ILE A 546 31.20 -19.42 -32.37
CA ILE A 546 32.35 -19.68 -31.50
C ILE A 546 33.10 -20.98 -31.88
N SER A 547 32.52 -21.79 -32.76
CA SER A 547 33.07 -23.08 -33.18
C SER A 547 32.77 -23.35 -34.64
N TRP A 548 33.81 -23.73 -35.39
CA TRP A 548 33.71 -24.07 -36.80
C TRP A 548 34.22 -25.49 -37.04
N VAL A 549 33.40 -26.31 -37.71
CA VAL A 549 33.78 -27.67 -38.11
C VAL A 549 33.85 -27.70 -39.63
N GLY A 550 35.03 -28.01 -40.15
CA GLY A 550 35.28 -28.11 -41.58
C GLY A 550 35.88 -29.46 -41.95
N ARG A 551 35.87 -29.78 -43.24
CA ARG A 551 36.34 -31.05 -43.81
C ARG A 551 37.40 -30.82 -44.87
N VAL A 552 38.38 -31.72 -44.90
CA VAL A 552 39.33 -31.88 -46.00
C VAL A 552 39.09 -33.25 -46.59
N ASP A 553 38.87 -33.31 -47.91
CA ASP A 553 38.44 -34.52 -48.60
C ASP A 553 39.52 -35.60 -48.67
N VAL A 554 40.26 -35.74 -49.76
CA VAL A 554 41.31 -36.78 -49.84
C VAL A 554 42.65 -36.10 -49.58
N LEU A 555 43.31 -36.47 -48.48
CA LEU A 555 44.62 -35.94 -48.12
C LEU A 555 45.68 -36.45 -49.08
N GLU A 556 46.46 -35.54 -49.67
CA GLU A 556 47.61 -35.87 -50.49
C GLU A 556 48.90 -35.47 -49.75
N LEU A 557 49.56 -36.45 -49.14
CA LEU A 557 50.75 -36.16 -48.36
C LEU A 557 51.90 -35.66 -49.25
N PRO A 558 52.61 -34.60 -48.84
CA PRO A 558 53.74 -34.07 -49.57
C PRO A 558 54.93 -35.02 -49.52
N THR A 559 55.84 -34.86 -50.48
CA THR A 559 57.19 -35.41 -50.41
C THR A 559 58.11 -34.41 -49.71
N ASN A 560 59.28 -34.87 -49.25
CA ASN A 560 60.34 -34.02 -48.69
C ASN A 560 60.05 -33.34 -47.32
N THR A 561 58.98 -33.73 -46.62
CA THR A 561 58.67 -33.28 -45.27
C THR A 561 58.01 -34.38 -44.44
N ALA A 562 58.26 -34.38 -43.13
CA ALA A 562 57.68 -35.30 -42.15
C ALA A 562 56.46 -34.70 -41.42
N THR A 563 56.24 -33.40 -41.60
CA THR A 563 55.14 -32.64 -40.98
C THR A 563 54.41 -31.81 -42.01
N SER A 564 53.19 -31.43 -41.66
CA SER A 564 52.41 -30.44 -42.38
C SER A 564 51.84 -29.39 -41.42
N VAL A 565 51.10 -28.41 -41.94
CA VAL A 565 50.57 -27.28 -41.16
C VAL A 565 49.07 -27.15 -41.40
N LEU A 566 48.33 -26.86 -40.33
CA LEU A 566 47.01 -26.25 -40.35
C LEU A 566 47.20 -24.74 -40.22
N ASP A 567 46.81 -23.97 -41.22
CA ASP A 567 46.79 -22.51 -41.20
C ASP A 567 45.35 -22.01 -41.22
N VAL A 568 45.00 -21.08 -40.33
CA VAL A 568 43.66 -20.48 -40.17
C VAL A 568 43.78 -18.96 -40.16
N SER A 569 42.95 -18.27 -40.94
CA SER A 569 42.95 -16.82 -41.14
C SER A 569 41.60 -16.29 -41.62
N GLY A 570 41.44 -14.98 -41.76
CA GLY A 570 40.28 -14.36 -42.43
C GLY A 570 38.96 -14.50 -41.66
N TYR A 571 39.04 -14.69 -40.35
CA TYR A 571 37.91 -14.60 -39.44
C TYR A 571 37.92 -13.24 -38.77
N GLU A 572 36.75 -12.64 -38.61
CA GLU A 572 36.52 -11.33 -37.99
C GLU A 572 35.48 -11.51 -36.88
N ASP A 573 35.53 -10.68 -35.85
CA ASP A 573 34.54 -10.68 -34.78
C ASP A 573 33.19 -10.06 -35.21
N THR A 574 32.34 -9.76 -34.21
CA THR A 574 31.00 -9.20 -34.43
C THR A 574 30.83 -7.75 -33.99
N ALA A 575 31.96 -7.09 -33.67
CA ALA A 575 31.97 -5.69 -33.28
C ALA A 575 31.43 -4.80 -34.42
N LEU A 576 30.95 -3.60 -34.08
CA LEU A 576 30.50 -2.64 -35.09
C LEU A 576 31.64 -2.19 -36.01
N GLU A 577 32.85 -2.11 -35.46
CA GLU A 577 34.11 -2.00 -36.21
C GLU A 577 34.86 -3.33 -36.06
N PRO A 578 34.71 -4.28 -37.00
CA PRO A 578 35.20 -5.64 -36.79
C PRO A 578 36.72 -5.72 -36.63
N HIS A 579 37.19 -6.50 -35.65
CA HIS A 579 38.60 -6.80 -35.51
C HIS A 579 38.97 -8.07 -36.29
N GLU A 580 40.00 -8.00 -37.13
CA GLU A 580 40.49 -9.14 -37.90
C GLU A 580 41.34 -10.07 -37.02
N GLY A 581 41.00 -11.36 -37.01
CA GLY A 581 41.70 -12.37 -36.23
C GLY A 581 43.12 -12.65 -36.69
N MET A 582 44.01 -12.93 -35.73
CA MET A 582 45.40 -13.27 -36.02
C MET A 582 45.50 -14.65 -36.70
N VAL A 583 46.46 -14.78 -37.63
CA VAL A 583 46.73 -16.08 -38.26
C VAL A 583 47.14 -17.11 -37.20
N PHE A 584 46.46 -18.26 -37.20
CA PHE A 584 46.78 -19.39 -36.35
C PHE A 584 47.41 -20.51 -37.18
N SER A 585 48.56 -21.03 -36.73
CA SER A 585 49.27 -22.13 -37.39
C SER A 585 49.58 -23.26 -36.41
N LYS A 586 49.32 -24.50 -36.81
CA LYS A 586 49.63 -25.71 -36.01
C LYS A 586 50.35 -26.75 -36.86
N VAL A 587 51.53 -27.17 -36.43
CA VAL A 587 52.32 -28.23 -37.08
C VAL A 587 51.77 -29.61 -36.69
N ILE A 588 51.59 -30.48 -37.67
CA ILE A 588 50.96 -31.80 -37.52
C ILE A 588 51.88 -32.86 -38.15
N ALA A 589 52.01 -34.01 -37.51
CA ALA A 589 52.82 -35.11 -38.01
C ALA A 589 52.14 -35.82 -39.19
N LEU A 590 52.95 -36.36 -40.10
CA LEU A 590 52.49 -37.18 -41.22
C LEU A 590 52.76 -38.66 -40.93
N LYS A 591 51.80 -39.54 -41.20
CA LYS A 591 52.05 -40.99 -41.27
C LYS A 591 52.69 -41.26 -42.63
N PRO A 592 53.99 -41.63 -42.68
CA PRO A 592 54.67 -41.78 -43.95
C PRO A 592 54.13 -42.99 -44.73
N VAL A 593 54.23 -42.91 -46.05
CA VAL A 593 53.81 -43.98 -46.99
C VAL A 593 55.00 -44.40 -47.82
N LEU A 594 55.19 -45.72 -47.96
CA LEU A 594 56.20 -46.33 -48.80
C LEU A 594 55.54 -47.14 -49.91
N ILE A 595 56.01 -46.93 -51.14
CA ILE A 595 55.59 -47.69 -52.30
C ILE A 595 56.87 -48.23 -52.94
N MET A 596 56.98 -49.55 -53.04
CA MET A 596 58.07 -50.21 -53.75
C MET A 596 57.68 -50.42 -55.21
N ASP A 597 58.59 -50.10 -56.13
CA ASP A 597 58.37 -50.35 -57.56
C ASP A 597 58.20 -51.86 -57.81
N PRO A 598 57.36 -52.29 -58.76
CA PRO A 598 57.20 -53.71 -59.08
C PRO A 598 58.53 -54.34 -59.50
N ILE A 599 58.84 -55.51 -58.94
CA ILE A 599 60.03 -56.28 -59.28
C ILE A 599 59.56 -57.56 -59.97
N ASP A 600 59.91 -57.70 -61.26
CA ASP A 600 59.65 -58.92 -62.03
C ASP A 600 60.51 -60.09 -61.52
N ASP A 601 60.11 -61.31 -61.88
CA ASP A 601 60.90 -62.51 -61.63
C ASP A 601 62.33 -62.35 -62.18
N LEU A 602 63.31 -62.70 -61.36
CA LEU A 602 64.71 -62.40 -61.58
C LEU A 602 65.44 -63.62 -62.16
N LEU A 603 66.26 -63.39 -63.19
CA LEU A 603 67.21 -64.37 -63.71
C LEU A 603 68.62 -64.07 -63.18
N ALA A 604 69.37 -65.12 -62.84
CA ALA A 604 70.75 -64.98 -62.36
C ALA A 604 71.64 -64.20 -63.36
N SER A 605 71.39 -64.31 -64.67
CA SER A 605 72.10 -63.57 -65.72
C SER A 605 71.91 -62.04 -65.69
N ASP A 606 70.77 -61.55 -65.19
CA ASP A 606 70.38 -60.13 -65.21
C ASP A 606 70.58 -59.41 -63.86
N THR A 607 71.13 -60.09 -62.86
CA THR A 607 71.13 -59.64 -61.46
C THR A 607 72.51 -59.28 -60.90
N ARG A 608 73.46 -58.94 -61.78
CA ARG A 608 74.75 -58.37 -61.38
C ARG A 608 74.67 -56.94 -60.85
N MET A 609 73.60 -56.24 -61.20
CA MET A 609 73.30 -54.86 -60.78
C MET A 609 71.87 -54.80 -60.25
N PHE A 610 71.55 -55.66 -59.30
CA PHE A 610 70.21 -55.70 -58.71
C PHE A 610 70.01 -54.52 -57.76
N SER A 611 68.95 -53.75 -57.97
CA SER A 611 68.58 -52.60 -57.14
C SER A 611 67.09 -52.63 -56.85
N VAL A 612 66.70 -52.18 -55.66
CA VAL A 612 65.31 -51.96 -55.26
C VAL A 612 65.06 -50.46 -55.28
N SER A 613 63.99 -50.03 -55.93
CA SER A 613 63.55 -48.63 -55.98
C SER A 613 62.08 -48.48 -55.60
N GLY A 614 61.68 -47.23 -55.37
CA GLY A 614 60.29 -46.89 -55.10
C GLY A 614 60.08 -45.40 -54.88
N SER A 615 58.89 -45.08 -54.40
CA SER A 615 58.48 -43.72 -54.01
C SER A 615 58.01 -43.68 -52.56
N SER A 616 57.94 -42.48 -52.00
CA SER A 616 57.57 -42.26 -50.62
C SER A 616 56.95 -40.88 -50.42
N LYS A 617 56.05 -40.76 -49.44
CA LYS A 617 55.43 -39.51 -48.99
C LYS A 617 55.53 -39.40 -47.48
N GLY A 618 55.54 -38.19 -46.93
CA GLY A 618 55.63 -37.96 -45.48
C GLY A 618 57.01 -38.24 -44.86
N PHE A 619 58.07 -38.31 -45.69
CA PHE A 619 59.47 -38.39 -45.28
C PHE A 619 60.20 -37.10 -45.61
N GLU A 620 61.10 -36.66 -44.71
CA GLU A 620 62.05 -35.58 -44.99
C GLU A 620 63.13 -35.97 -46.01
N ASN A 621 63.76 -34.98 -46.63
CA ASN A 621 64.92 -35.20 -47.50
C ASN A 621 66.00 -36.00 -46.76
N ASN A 622 66.58 -36.99 -47.43
CA ASN A 622 67.61 -37.87 -46.87
C ASN A 622 67.16 -38.75 -45.70
N ALA A 623 65.86 -38.88 -45.44
CA ALA A 623 65.34 -39.91 -44.54
C ALA A 623 65.88 -41.28 -44.98
N GLU A 624 66.28 -42.11 -44.01
CA GLU A 624 66.93 -43.38 -44.28
C GLU A 624 65.94 -44.53 -44.23
N LEU A 625 65.79 -45.24 -45.34
CA LEU A 625 64.98 -46.45 -45.45
C LEU A 625 65.84 -47.69 -45.26
N THR A 626 65.24 -48.75 -44.72
CA THR A 626 65.89 -50.05 -44.52
C THR A 626 65.25 -51.07 -45.44
N ILE A 627 66.02 -51.56 -46.41
CA ILE A 627 65.60 -52.55 -47.39
C ILE A 627 66.24 -53.88 -47.01
N SER A 628 65.44 -54.92 -46.78
CA SER A 628 65.92 -56.26 -46.49
C SER A 628 65.52 -57.22 -47.60
N VAL A 629 66.50 -57.93 -48.15
CA VAL A 629 66.28 -59.02 -49.09
C VAL A 629 66.59 -60.32 -48.37
N THR A 630 65.58 -61.17 -48.24
CA THR A 630 65.68 -62.40 -47.48
C THR A 630 65.28 -63.60 -48.33
N THR A 631 66.02 -64.70 -48.18
CA THR A 631 65.68 -65.97 -48.80
C THR A 631 64.95 -66.85 -47.79
N LYS A 632 64.00 -67.66 -48.26
CA LYS A 632 63.20 -68.52 -47.39
C LYS A 632 64.01 -69.61 -46.66
N ASN A 633 65.11 -70.09 -47.27
CA ASN A 633 65.83 -71.28 -46.79
C ASN A 633 67.37 -71.11 -46.74
N ILE A 634 67.93 -69.96 -47.13
CA ILE A 634 69.38 -69.75 -47.25
C ILE A 634 69.79 -68.43 -46.56
N PRO A 635 69.79 -68.38 -45.21
CA PRO A 635 70.04 -67.13 -44.49
C PRO A 635 71.39 -66.45 -44.80
N SER A 636 72.39 -67.22 -45.26
CA SER A 636 73.69 -66.67 -45.71
C SER A 636 73.62 -65.83 -46.98
N GLN A 637 72.48 -65.85 -47.69
CA GLN A 637 72.18 -65.02 -48.86
C GLN A 637 71.20 -63.88 -48.52
N ASN A 638 71.00 -63.56 -47.24
CA ASN A 638 70.21 -62.38 -46.86
C ASN A 638 71.11 -61.15 -46.82
N TYR A 639 70.59 -59.98 -47.20
CA TYR A 639 71.24 -58.71 -46.91
C TYR A 639 70.24 -57.64 -46.50
N THR A 640 70.78 -56.62 -45.83
CA THR A 640 70.07 -55.38 -45.53
C THR A 640 70.87 -54.22 -46.09
N LYS A 641 70.22 -53.34 -46.85
CA LYS A 641 70.77 -52.09 -47.37
C LYS A 641 69.98 -50.90 -46.84
N LYS A 642 70.66 -49.75 -46.87
CA LYS A 642 70.04 -48.45 -46.62
C LYS A 642 69.84 -47.72 -47.94
N ALA A 643 68.70 -47.03 -48.07
CA ALA A 643 68.45 -46.09 -49.15
C ALA A 643 68.08 -44.73 -48.55
N LYS A 644 68.33 -43.65 -49.29
CA LYS A 644 67.91 -42.31 -48.89
C LYS A 644 66.73 -41.87 -49.73
N VAL A 645 65.76 -41.25 -49.09
CA VAL A 645 64.65 -40.56 -49.77
C VAL A 645 65.18 -39.28 -50.42
N GLY A 646 64.95 -39.13 -51.73
CA GLY A 646 65.24 -37.92 -52.48
C GLY A 646 64.20 -36.81 -52.25
N PRO A 647 64.46 -35.58 -52.72
CA PRO A 647 63.55 -34.44 -52.55
C PRO A 647 62.23 -34.57 -53.33
N ASP A 648 62.16 -35.49 -54.28
CA ASP A 648 60.95 -35.85 -55.02
C ASP A 648 60.23 -37.07 -54.42
N GLY A 649 60.71 -37.60 -53.28
CA GLY A 649 60.18 -38.79 -52.63
C GLY A 649 60.68 -40.10 -53.22
N LEU A 650 61.49 -40.08 -54.29
CA LEU A 650 62.05 -41.29 -54.89
C LEU A 650 63.22 -41.82 -54.07
N TRP A 651 63.36 -43.14 -54.02
CA TRP A 651 64.48 -43.80 -53.35
C TRP A 651 64.93 -45.02 -54.15
N HIS A 652 66.21 -45.37 -54.03
CA HIS A 652 66.76 -46.60 -54.59
C HIS A 652 67.96 -47.07 -53.77
N THR A 653 68.18 -48.38 -53.73
CA THR A 653 69.41 -48.95 -53.17
C THR A 653 70.54 -48.86 -54.18
N ILE A 654 71.78 -48.83 -53.71
CA ILE A 654 72.94 -49.12 -54.56
C ILE A 654 72.88 -50.57 -55.08
N ASP A 655 73.39 -50.81 -56.28
CA ASP A 655 73.45 -52.12 -56.93
C ASP A 655 74.09 -53.20 -56.04
N GLU A 656 73.51 -54.39 -56.03
CA GLU A 656 74.07 -55.63 -55.45
C GLU A 656 74.20 -56.70 -56.53
N ASP A 657 75.29 -57.46 -56.51
CA ASP A 657 75.43 -58.64 -57.36
C ASP A 657 74.85 -59.87 -56.63
N ILE A 658 73.68 -60.31 -57.05
CA ILE A 658 73.04 -61.54 -56.55
C ILE A 658 73.10 -62.68 -57.57
N SER A 659 73.87 -62.54 -58.65
CA SER A 659 73.94 -63.54 -59.74
C SER A 659 74.49 -64.91 -59.32
N GLN A 660 75.14 -64.99 -58.15
CA GLN A 660 75.68 -66.24 -57.60
C GLN A 660 74.77 -66.86 -56.52
N TRP A 661 73.56 -66.33 -56.34
CA TRP A 661 72.61 -66.87 -55.37
C TRP A 661 71.99 -68.16 -55.87
N GLN A 662 71.41 -68.94 -54.96
CA GLN A 662 70.67 -70.15 -55.37
C GLN A 662 69.26 -69.76 -55.75
N GLN A 663 68.72 -70.43 -56.77
CA GLN A 663 67.31 -70.25 -57.16
C GLN A 663 66.35 -70.45 -55.97
N GLY A 664 65.30 -69.65 -55.90
CA GLY A 664 64.32 -69.67 -54.82
C GLY A 664 63.47 -68.41 -54.77
N THR A 665 62.58 -68.32 -53.78
CA THR A 665 61.77 -67.12 -53.53
C THR A 665 62.54 -66.15 -52.65
N LEU A 666 62.63 -64.90 -53.10
CA LEU A 666 63.13 -63.77 -52.34
C LEU A 666 61.95 -62.99 -51.75
N LEU A 667 62.04 -62.63 -50.47
CA LEU A 667 61.17 -61.63 -49.85
C LEU A 667 61.97 -60.34 -49.70
N ILE A 668 61.51 -59.30 -50.39
CA ILE A 668 62.08 -57.97 -50.36
C ILE A 668 61.13 -57.12 -49.52
N ALA A 669 61.62 -56.56 -48.42
CA ALA A 669 60.83 -55.74 -47.51
C ALA A 669 61.49 -54.38 -47.30
N VAL A 670 60.68 -53.32 -47.22
CA VAL A 670 61.14 -51.94 -47.03
C VAL A 670 60.42 -51.33 -45.84
N ASN A 671 61.22 -50.82 -44.91
CA ASN A 671 60.76 -50.13 -43.71
C ASN A 671 61.38 -48.73 -43.63
N GLY A 672 60.67 -47.79 -43.01
CA GLY A 672 61.14 -46.43 -42.80
C GLY A 672 60.38 -45.73 -41.69
N GLU A 673 61.08 -44.82 -41.02
CA GLU A 673 60.54 -43.91 -40.01
C GLU A 673 60.96 -42.49 -40.40
N ASN A 674 60.05 -41.53 -40.25
CA ASN A 674 60.37 -40.13 -40.53
C ASN A 674 60.96 -39.44 -39.29
N SER A 675 61.46 -38.23 -39.47
CA SER A 675 62.12 -37.43 -38.41
C SER A 675 61.23 -37.07 -37.21
N VAL A 676 59.91 -37.23 -37.31
CA VAL A 676 58.96 -37.02 -36.19
C VAL A 676 58.50 -38.34 -35.54
N GLY A 677 59.17 -39.45 -35.87
CA GLY A 677 58.97 -40.74 -35.22
C GLY A 677 57.76 -41.54 -35.72
N GLN A 678 57.16 -41.13 -36.84
CA GLN A 678 56.07 -41.88 -37.46
C GLN A 678 56.65 -42.95 -38.39
N VAL A 679 56.19 -44.19 -38.20
CA VAL A 679 56.67 -45.36 -38.94
C VAL A 679 55.72 -45.65 -40.10
N ALA A 680 56.29 -45.89 -41.28
CA ALA A 680 55.52 -46.29 -42.46
C ALA A 680 55.10 -47.76 -42.33
N ASP A 681 53.94 -48.11 -42.89
CA ASP A 681 53.57 -49.52 -43.01
C ASP A 681 54.58 -50.23 -43.93
N GLU A 682 55.08 -51.40 -43.50
CA GLU A 682 56.07 -52.17 -44.26
C GLU A 682 55.50 -52.54 -45.64
N THR A 683 56.26 -52.26 -46.69
CA THR A 683 55.95 -52.75 -48.04
C THR A 683 56.86 -53.92 -48.40
N SER A 684 56.29 -54.97 -49.01
CA SER A 684 57.06 -56.15 -49.38
C SER A 684 56.57 -56.77 -50.68
N GLN A 685 57.48 -57.44 -51.39
CA GLN A 685 57.19 -58.23 -52.59
C GLN A 685 57.92 -59.56 -52.50
N GLU A 686 57.26 -60.63 -52.93
CA GLU A 686 57.89 -61.92 -53.18
C GLU A 686 58.26 -62.03 -54.65
N VAL A 687 59.52 -62.38 -54.92
CA VAL A 687 60.07 -62.45 -56.29
C VAL A 687 60.72 -63.82 -56.49
N LEU A 688 60.45 -64.48 -57.63
CA LEU A 688 61.13 -65.73 -57.95
C LEU A 688 62.50 -65.42 -58.55
N PHE A 689 63.55 -65.93 -57.91
CA PHE A 689 64.91 -65.90 -58.44
C PHE A 689 65.23 -67.25 -59.07
N SER A 690 65.55 -67.26 -60.36
CA SER A 690 65.86 -68.48 -61.12
C SER A 690 67.30 -68.46 -61.64
N ASP A 691 68.00 -69.58 -61.47
CA ASP A 691 69.35 -69.74 -62.00
C ASP A 691 69.27 -70.23 -63.46
N ASP A 692 69.65 -69.34 -64.39
CA ASP A 692 69.74 -69.60 -65.82
C ASP A 692 71.20 -69.67 -66.32
N ILE A 693 72.17 -69.57 -65.40
CA ILE A 693 73.59 -69.60 -65.74
C ILE A 693 74.05 -71.06 -65.87
N VAL A 694 74.40 -71.46 -67.09
CA VAL A 694 74.92 -72.81 -67.34
C VAL A 694 76.32 -72.97 -66.72
N PRO A 695 76.58 -74.02 -65.91
CA PRO A 695 77.90 -74.24 -65.32
C PRO A 695 78.99 -74.36 -66.40
N PRO A 696 80.19 -73.77 -66.20
CA PRO A 696 81.30 -73.97 -67.11
C PRO A 696 81.74 -75.44 -67.09
N VAL A 697 81.70 -76.11 -68.24
CA VAL A 697 82.26 -77.46 -68.40
C VAL A 697 83.79 -77.35 -68.43
N ASP A 698 84.44 -77.53 -67.28
CA ASP A 698 85.89 -77.65 -67.25
C ASP A 698 86.34 -78.98 -67.85
N LYS A 699 87.39 -78.89 -68.66
CA LYS A 699 87.94 -79.90 -69.58
C LYS A 699 87.72 -81.37 -69.19
N VAL A 700 87.13 -82.08 -70.15
CA VAL A 700 87.19 -83.52 -70.33
C VAL A 700 88.62 -84.04 -70.09
N VAL A 701 88.81 -84.86 -69.06
CA VAL A 701 89.96 -85.76 -68.99
C VAL A 701 89.50 -87.10 -69.56
N SER A 702 90.01 -87.44 -70.75
CA SER A 702 89.90 -88.77 -71.37
C SER A 702 91.28 -89.43 -71.41
N PRO A 703 91.36 -90.77 -71.48
CA PRO A 703 90.28 -91.76 -71.58
C PRO A 703 90.02 -92.58 -70.31
#